data_AF-A0A938NCM1-F1
#
_entry.id   AF-A0A938NCM1-F1
#
_cell.length_a   1.000
_cell.length_b   1.000
_cell.length_c   1.000
_cell.angle_alpha   90.00
_cell.angle_beta   90.00
_cell.angle_gamma   90.00
#
_symmetry.space_group_name_H-M   'P 1'
#
loop_
_entity.id
_entity.type
_entity.pdbx_description
1 polymer ?
#
loop_
_entity_poly.entity_id
_entity_poly.type
_entity_poly.pdbx_seq_one_letter_code
_entity_poly.pdbx_strand_id
1 'polypeptide(L)'
;MSNRVAVIGAGMTKFVRRAKETPGELAAQAVQMALADAGLTIDDIDAVCLGTAPDAFDGVHMNGEHLIAGAGAVGKPYLRHFVGGGTGVFSPIHGWMHVASGKYKTCLVVAEEKMSPCVPHPAGAFLTIFDHTTEQPLELTLLHIFGIEMCRFMHIYGYSERDLAEISVLCKGNALHHPAAQVAEKITVKDVLSSPVLSWPVKRRDISPTSDGAVAIVLCNERVARTHSKAPVFIDGVGFRLETAYWCTRDLAYPNYVAMAAQDAYAMAGITKPDTEIDIYEPYDPFNYKALHHMNALLLDKSGRKVRELFDAGAFARDGSHPICPSGGALGVGNPIAATGLMKIAELYFQLSGQAGKRQVAKSAHRGVAQAWGDLMQVGTVVVMSSEGALPSGHGRWGAMTAKDLPATPLKQVQDVPHIAYKPDLRYSYDNGYALTSYLEGFKQGALRGSRCTGCGRIMIPPRSFCELCNLQPVHDYCELPDTGTVQTYTLSHVNWDSSPLPRGRVDVFAVIAIDGAAPEMGLVHRLGEVSAKDVKIGMKVRAVWKDAKDREGSVLDIKYFRPLGTRERNLRTVKPIKPAEIDAASAKSFPGRIPMEYLYTAGLGGSRFYADLAKGRLSGTWCSHCEAVHVPPTAFCEFGMVLLDVDKQARAVNVASGVVLSFTEVHEDRSGHLLDAPVVVAQVGYPGTVGSLFGVLELRKGQAAQVGAAVELVPTGKKVGPEHVKFRLKAARRK
;
A
#
# COMPACT_ATOMS: atom_id res chain seq x y z
N MET A 1 12.77 32.28 -6.34
CA MET A 1 12.90 31.18 -7.30
C MET A 1 12.93 29.89 -6.49
N SER A 2 12.16 28.85 -6.85
CA SER A 2 12.23 27.58 -6.12
C SER A 2 13.61 26.97 -6.29
N ASN A 3 14.17 26.39 -5.23
CA ASN A 3 15.44 25.68 -5.32
C ASN A 3 15.26 24.45 -6.21
N ARG A 4 16.15 24.23 -7.18
CA ARG A 4 16.25 22.92 -7.84
C ARG A 4 16.63 21.86 -6.82
N VAL A 5 16.04 20.69 -6.96
CA VAL A 5 16.19 19.57 -6.03
C VAL A 5 16.82 18.40 -6.77
N ALA A 6 17.83 17.79 -6.16
CA ALA A 6 18.51 16.64 -6.70
C ALA A 6 18.44 15.44 -5.75
N VAL A 7 18.48 14.25 -6.32
CA VAL A 7 18.79 13.00 -5.62
C VAL A 7 20.30 12.83 -5.63
N ILE A 8 20.89 12.61 -4.45
CA ILE A 8 22.36 12.44 -4.28
C ILE A 8 22.77 11.12 -3.63
N GLY A 9 21.80 10.33 -3.17
CA GLY A 9 22.06 9.02 -2.58
C GLY A 9 20.81 8.16 -2.50
N ALA A 10 20.99 6.85 -2.59
CA ALA A 10 19.91 5.87 -2.49
C ALA A 10 20.32 4.61 -1.71
N GLY A 11 19.34 4.01 -1.04
CA GLY A 11 19.47 2.82 -0.19
C GLY A 11 18.25 1.95 -0.30
N MET A 12 18.39 0.62 -0.31
CA MET A 12 17.24 -0.30 -0.30
C MET A 12 17.58 -1.65 0.30
N THR A 13 16.62 -2.28 0.96
CA THR A 13 16.75 -3.67 1.42
C THR A 13 16.53 -4.64 0.27
N LYS A 14 16.87 -5.91 0.48
CA LYS A 14 16.38 -6.97 -0.40
C LYS A 14 14.87 -7.13 -0.19
N PHE A 15 14.12 -7.27 -1.28
CA PHE A 15 12.70 -7.56 -1.17
C PHE A 15 12.49 -9.05 -0.97
N VAL A 16 11.67 -9.40 0.02
CA VAL A 16 11.44 -10.79 0.42
C VAL A 16 9.95 -11.01 0.67
N ARG A 17 9.47 -12.25 0.51
CA ARG A 17 8.06 -12.57 0.76
C ARG A 17 7.62 -12.32 2.20
N ARG A 18 8.54 -12.51 3.14
CA ARG A 18 8.38 -12.33 4.59
C ARG A 18 9.75 -12.06 5.20
N ALA A 19 9.91 -10.89 5.83
CA ALA A 19 11.14 -10.53 6.53
C ALA A 19 11.04 -10.89 8.03
N LYS A 20 12.16 -11.36 8.61
CA LYS A 20 12.28 -11.52 10.07
C LYS A 20 12.30 -10.15 10.76
N GLU A 21 12.99 -9.20 10.14
CA GLU A 21 13.17 -7.81 10.56
C GLU A 21 11.83 -7.10 10.76
N THR A 22 11.72 -6.26 11.78
CA THR A 22 10.58 -5.35 11.95
C THR A 22 10.56 -4.27 10.87
N PRO A 23 9.42 -3.59 10.66
CA PRO A 23 9.34 -2.43 9.76
C PRO A 23 10.43 -1.37 10.02
N GLY A 24 10.66 -1.02 11.29
CA GLY A 24 11.69 -0.06 11.68
C GLY A 24 13.11 -0.54 11.41
N GLU A 25 13.39 -1.83 11.55
CA GLU A 25 14.69 -2.42 11.21
C GLU A 25 14.96 -2.37 9.69
N LEU A 26 13.95 -2.62 8.85
CA LEU A 26 14.06 -2.49 7.40
C LEU A 26 14.30 -1.03 6.98
N ALA A 27 13.55 -0.09 7.56
CA ALA A 27 13.75 1.34 7.32
C ALA A 27 15.18 1.79 7.68
N ALA A 28 15.69 1.39 8.85
CA ALA A 28 17.04 1.74 9.31
C ALA A 28 18.12 1.25 8.34
N GLN A 29 17.98 0.03 7.83
CA GLN A 29 18.90 -0.54 6.84
C GLN A 29 18.92 0.28 5.55
N ALA A 30 17.74 0.63 5.01
CA ALA A 30 17.64 1.45 3.81
C ALA A 30 18.23 2.86 4.02
N VAL A 31 17.90 3.51 5.15
CA VAL A 31 18.41 4.85 5.50
C VAL A 31 19.93 4.86 5.61
N GLN A 32 20.53 3.89 6.31
CA GLN A 32 21.98 3.82 6.45
C GLN A 32 22.69 3.71 5.09
N MET A 33 22.13 2.89 4.17
CA MET A 33 22.67 2.77 2.82
C MET A 33 22.53 4.06 2.00
N ALA A 34 21.38 4.75 2.12
CA ALA A 34 21.14 6.01 1.41
C ALA A 34 22.07 7.13 1.89
N LEU A 35 22.27 7.26 3.21
CA LEU A 35 23.22 8.20 3.81
C LEU A 35 24.66 7.89 3.40
N ALA A 36 25.07 6.62 3.45
CA ALA A 36 26.39 6.20 3.01
C ALA A 36 26.62 6.46 1.51
N ASP A 37 25.60 6.29 0.67
CA ASP A 37 25.69 6.62 -0.76
C ASP A 37 25.75 8.14 -0.99
N ALA A 38 25.03 8.94 -0.20
CA ALA A 38 25.12 10.40 -0.25
C ALA A 38 26.44 10.95 0.31
N GLY A 39 27.17 10.16 1.11
CA GLY A 39 28.33 10.65 1.87
C GLY A 39 27.92 11.61 2.99
N LEU A 40 26.72 11.43 3.54
CA LEU A 40 26.15 12.24 4.61
C LEU A 40 25.90 11.39 5.86
N THR A 41 25.71 12.08 6.97
CA THR A 41 25.21 11.51 8.21
C THR A 41 23.79 11.98 8.48
N ILE A 42 23.15 11.42 9.50
CA ILE A 42 21.80 11.83 9.88
C ILE A 42 21.75 13.28 10.42
N ASP A 43 22.86 13.80 10.94
CA ASP A 43 22.95 15.18 11.42
C ASP A 43 22.88 16.20 10.28
N ASP A 44 23.22 15.78 9.06
CA ASP A 44 23.12 16.59 7.85
C ASP A 44 21.70 16.65 7.28
N ILE A 45 20.74 15.91 7.85
CA ILE A 45 19.35 15.84 7.39
C ILE A 45 18.47 16.82 8.15
N ASP A 46 17.84 17.76 7.44
CA ASP A 46 16.96 18.76 8.05
C ASP A 46 15.54 18.23 8.32
N ALA A 47 15.02 17.33 7.46
CA ALA A 47 13.66 16.80 7.55
C ALA A 47 13.54 15.37 6.98
N VAL A 48 12.48 14.66 7.38
CA VAL A 48 12.19 13.29 6.92
C VAL A 48 10.76 13.17 6.39
N CYS A 49 10.60 12.55 5.22
CA CYS A 49 9.31 12.12 4.68
C CYS A 49 9.20 10.61 4.69
N LEU A 50 8.06 10.07 5.11
CA LEU A 50 7.83 8.62 5.12
C LEU A 50 6.58 8.24 4.33
N GLY A 51 6.76 7.35 3.34
CA GLY A 51 5.68 6.64 2.67
C GLY A 51 5.56 5.20 3.16
N THR A 52 4.39 4.79 3.62
CA THR A 52 4.08 3.40 3.99
C THR A 52 2.59 3.18 3.71
N ALA A 53 2.18 1.98 3.29
CA ALA A 53 0.79 1.71 2.89
C ALA A 53 -0.18 1.76 4.10
N PRO A 54 -1.50 1.44 3.93
CA PRO A 54 -2.46 1.65 5.00
C PRO A 54 -2.11 0.83 6.25
N ASP A 55 -2.50 1.38 7.39
CA ASP A 55 -2.42 0.76 8.72
C ASP A 55 -3.00 -0.66 8.75
N ALA A 56 -3.91 -0.99 7.83
CA ALA A 56 -4.53 -2.30 7.71
C ALA A 56 -3.55 -3.43 7.40
N PHE A 57 -2.37 -3.19 6.80
CA PHE A 57 -1.36 -4.25 6.61
C PHE A 57 -0.67 -4.64 7.91
N ASP A 58 -0.35 -3.64 8.72
CA ASP A 58 0.35 -3.81 9.98
C ASP A 58 -0.60 -3.92 11.17
N GLY A 59 -1.90 -3.67 11.04
CA GLY A 59 -2.86 -3.72 12.14
C GLY A 59 -2.59 -2.68 13.23
N VAL A 60 -1.90 -1.59 12.87
CA VAL A 60 -1.38 -0.58 13.79
C VAL A 60 -1.71 0.81 13.25
N HIS A 61 -2.53 1.56 14.00
CA HIS A 61 -3.01 2.88 13.58
C HIS A 61 -1.90 3.93 13.40
N MET A 62 -0.88 3.90 14.25
CA MET A 62 0.24 4.85 14.22
C MET A 62 1.45 4.25 13.50
N ASN A 63 1.24 3.67 12.31
CA ASN A 63 2.27 2.93 11.59
C ASN A 63 3.51 3.79 11.31
N GLY A 64 3.31 5.05 10.89
CA GLY A 64 4.41 5.96 10.61
C GLY A 64 5.24 6.33 11.85
N GLU A 65 4.58 6.51 12.99
CA GLU A 65 5.22 6.85 14.26
C GLU A 65 6.09 5.70 14.78
N HIS A 66 5.65 4.45 14.60
CA HIS A 66 6.47 3.27 14.92
C HIS A 66 7.75 3.16 14.09
N LEU A 67 7.79 3.82 12.93
CA LEU A 67 8.92 3.83 12.02
C LEU A 67 9.91 4.98 12.29
N ILE A 68 9.57 5.96 13.14
CA ILE A 68 10.37 7.19 13.34
C ILE A 68 11.85 6.90 13.63
N ALA A 69 12.13 5.95 14.51
CA ALA A 69 13.50 5.60 14.88
C ALA A 69 14.28 5.10 13.65
N GLY A 70 13.76 4.08 12.96
CA GLY A 70 14.42 3.50 11.79
C GLY A 70 14.44 4.40 10.56
N ALA A 71 13.42 5.24 10.39
CA ALA A 71 13.37 6.24 9.32
C ALA A 71 14.33 7.42 9.55
N GLY A 72 14.96 7.51 10.74
CA GLY A 72 15.88 8.58 11.10
C GLY A 72 15.21 9.92 11.43
N ALA A 73 13.93 9.88 11.83
CA ALA A 73 13.12 11.06 12.06
C ALA A 73 13.12 11.57 13.52
N VAL A 74 13.85 10.91 14.42
CA VAL A 74 13.90 11.28 15.85
C VAL A 74 14.41 12.71 16.01
N GLY A 75 13.60 13.56 16.66
CA GLY A 75 13.93 14.96 16.88
C GLY A 75 13.90 15.85 15.63
N LYS A 76 13.44 15.34 14.48
CA LYS A 76 13.39 16.08 13.22
C LYS A 76 11.94 16.33 12.76
N PRO A 77 11.70 17.39 11.98
CA PRO A 77 10.46 17.55 11.23
C PRO A 77 10.16 16.30 10.40
N TYR A 78 8.97 15.75 10.59
CA TYR A 78 8.53 14.49 10.01
C TYR A 78 7.08 14.59 9.53
N LEU A 79 6.78 13.96 8.40
CA LEU A 79 5.40 13.74 7.99
C LEU A 79 5.26 12.41 7.23
N ARG A 80 4.26 11.63 7.65
CA ARG A 80 3.81 10.43 6.94
C ARG A 80 2.79 10.83 5.88
N HIS A 81 2.94 10.29 4.67
CA HIS A 81 1.94 10.38 3.62
C HIS A 81 1.57 9.00 3.09
N PHE A 82 0.34 8.89 2.58
CA PHE A 82 -0.16 7.67 1.96
C PHE A 82 -1.22 8.01 0.93
N VAL A 83 -1.06 7.48 -0.29
CA VAL A 83 -1.98 7.63 -1.43
C VAL A 83 -2.06 6.31 -2.21
N GLY A 84 -2.31 5.20 -1.50
CA GLY A 84 -2.38 3.88 -2.13
C GLY A 84 -1.06 3.41 -2.73
N GLY A 85 -1.15 2.65 -3.82
CA GLY A 85 0.01 2.30 -4.65
C GLY A 85 0.77 3.48 -5.27
N GLY A 86 0.19 4.69 -5.27
CA GLY A 86 0.86 5.91 -5.72
C GLY A 86 1.93 6.40 -4.73
N THR A 87 1.90 5.89 -3.49
CA THR A 87 2.71 6.39 -2.37
C THR A 87 4.20 6.44 -2.70
N GLY A 88 4.75 5.41 -3.36
CA GLY A 88 6.19 5.34 -3.62
C GLY A 88 6.74 6.45 -4.53
N VAL A 89 5.99 6.84 -5.57
CA VAL A 89 6.37 7.97 -6.45
C VAL A 89 5.88 9.30 -5.88
N PHE A 90 4.86 9.32 -5.02
CA PHE A 90 4.50 10.51 -4.25
C PHE A 90 5.53 10.88 -3.18
N SER A 91 6.22 9.89 -2.58
CA SER A 91 7.27 10.11 -1.57
C SER A 91 8.34 11.14 -1.96
N PRO A 92 9.00 11.03 -3.14
CA PRO A 92 9.94 12.07 -3.58
C PRO A 92 9.26 13.39 -3.91
N ILE A 93 7.98 13.42 -4.33
CA ILE A 93 7.24 14.67 -4.57
C ILE A 93 7.06 15.41 -3.24
N HIS A 94 6.67 14.69 -2.19
CA HIS A 94 6.50 15.27 -0.87
C HIS A 94 7.83 15.76 -0.28
N GLY A 95 8.91 14.96 -0.38
CA GLY A 95 10.26 15.40 -0.02
C GLY A 95 10.75 16.59 -0.87
N TRP A 96 10.38 16.63 -2.15
CA TRP A 96 10.67 17.75 -3.05
C TRP A 96 9.99 19.03 -2.56
N MET A 97 8.73 18.99 -2.09
CA MET A 97 8.04 20.18 -1.55
C MET A 97 8.82 20.81 -0.38
N HIS A 98 9.41 19.99 0.49
CA HIS A 98 10.24 20.45 1.60
C HIS A 98 11.48 21.21 1.16
N VAL A 99 12.24 20.66 0.21
CA VAL A 99 13.49 21.27 -0.27
C VAL A 99 13.24 22.44 -1.22
N ALA A 100 12.30 22.29 -2.15
CA ALA A 100 11.96 23.28 -3.17
C ALA A 100 11.37 24.57 -2.58
N SER A 101 10.66 24.46 -1.44
CA SER A 101 10.16 25.63 -0.68
C SER A 101 11.29 26.50 -0.10
N GLY A 102 12.51 25.97 -0.01
CA GLY A 102 13.64 26.63 0.65
C GLY A 102 13.64 26.54 2.17
N LYS A 103 12.64 25.87 2.77
CA LYS A 103 12.58 25.67 4.22
C LYS A 103 13.69 24.76 4.74
N TYR A 104 14.03 23.73 3.97
CA TYR A 104 15.06 22.74 4.29
C TYR A 104 16.06 22.61 3.14
N LYS A 105 17.31 22.32 3.46
CA LYS A 105 18.38 22.10 2.46
C LYS A 105 18.44 20.63 2.05
N THR A 106 18.18 19.73 2.98
CA THR A 106 18.22 18.28 2.80
C THR A 106 16.94 17.63 3.32
N CYS A 107 16.46 16.61 2.62
CA CYS A 107 15.33 15.81 3.06
C CYS A 107 15.63 14.33 2.82
N LEU A 108 15.51 13.52 3.87
CA LEU A 108 15.53 12.07 3.74
C LEU A 108 14.12 11.60 3.38
N VAL A 109 13.99 10.82 2.32
CA VAL A 109 12.71 10.25 1.89
C VAL A 109 12.79 8.75 2.06
N VAL A 110 11.94 8.19 2.91
CA VAL A 110 11.92 6.76 3.24
C VAL A 110 10.59 6.19 2.76
N ALA A 111 10.63 5.01 2.15
CA ALA A 111 9.46 4.22 1.86
C ALA A 111 9.65 2.80 2.40
N GLU A 112 8.70 2.33 3.20
CA GLU A 112 8.76 1.02 3.84
C GLU A 112 7.42 0.32 3.68
N GLU A 113 7.47 -0.99 3.46
CA GLU A 113 6.30 -1.83 3.52
C GLU A 113 6.61 -3.20 4.12
N LYS A 114 5.78 -3.64 5.06
CA LYS A 114 5.76 -5.02 5.54
C LYS A 114 4.37 -5.60 5.40
N MET A 115 4.08 -6.19 4.24
CA MET A 115 2.75 -6.77 3.96
C MET A 115 2.51 -8.09 4.70
N SER A 116 3.59 -8.82 5.04
CA SER A 116 3.50 -10.18 5.56
C SER A 116 2.80 -10.41 6.91
N PRO A 117 2.61 -9.42 7.82
CA PRO A 117 1.87 -9.61 9.06
C PRO A 117 0.40 -9.93 8.84
N CYS A 118 -0.26 -9.34 7.84
CA CYS A 118 -1.67 -9.61 7.53
C CYS A 118 -1.87 -11.05 7.01
N VAL A 119 -2.73 -11.82 7.70
CA VAL A 119 -3.03 -13.23 7.40
C VAL A 119 -4.53 -13.48 7.20
N PRO A 120 -4.93 -14.55 6.48
CA PRO A 120 -4.10 -15.56 5.80
C PRO A 120 -3.34 -15.00 4.58
N HIS A 121 -3.80 -13.87 4.04
CA HIS A 121 -3.15 -13.19 2.93
C HIS A 121 -3.29 -11.66 3.08
N PRO A 122 -2.29 -10.86 2.65
CA PRO A 122 -2.39 -9.40 2.61
C PRO A 122 -3.54 -8.86 1.75
N ALA A 123 -4.20 -9.73 0.97
CA ALA A 123 -5.35 -9.35 0.15
C ALA A 123 -6.55 -8.91 1.00
N GLY A 124 -6.68 -9.46 2.21
CA GLY A 124 -7.75 -9.07 3.15
C GLY A 124 -7.65 -7.60 3.57
N ALA A 125 -6.44 -7.04 3.66
CA ALA A 125 -6.23 -5.63 4.01
C ALA A 125 -6.91 -4.70 3.00
N PHE A 126 -6.96 -5.08 1.72
CA PHE A 126 -7.58 -4.27 0.68
C PHE A 126 -9.10 -4.20 0.78
N LEU A 127 -9.76 -5.05 1.58
CA LEU A 127 -11.18 -4.86 1.84
C LEU A 127 -11.45 -3.47 2.46
N THR A 128 -10.48 -2.94 3.21
CA THR A 128 -10.59 -1.65 3.90
C THR A 128 -10.53 -0.42 2.98
N ILE A 129 -10.21 -0.59 1.68
CA ILE A 129 -10.15 0.54 0.72
C ILE A 129 -11.51 0.81 0.04
N PHE A 130 -12.43 -0.15 0.09
CA PHE A 130 -13.76 -0.04 -0.53
C PHE A 130 -14.73 0.71 0.38
N ASP A 131 -15.75 1.31 -0.21
CA ASP A 131 -16.83 1.90 0.58
C ASP A 131 -17.56 0.83 1.40
N HIS A 132 -17.71 1.11 2.70
CA HIS A 132 -18.28 0.18 3.69
C HIS A 132 -19.73 -0.21 3.40
N THR A 133 -20.47 0.62 2.67
CA THR A 133 -21.89 0.43 2.40
C THR A 133 -22.15 -0.12 1.01
N THR A 134 -21.45 0.41 -0.01
CA THR A 134 -21.77 0.06 -1.41
C THR A 134 -20.93 -1.08 -1.97
N GLU A 135 -19.77 -1.38 -1.41
CA GLU A 135 -18.77 -2.24 -2.08
C GLU A 135 -18.15 -3.30 -1.16
N GLN A 136 -17.83 -2.96 0.09
CA GLN A 136 -17.30 -3.95 1.05
C GLN A 136 -18.21 -5.18 1.21
N PRO A 137 -19.56 -5.09 1.24
CA PRO A 137 -20.42 -6.27 1.33
C PRO A 137 -20.28 -7.25 0.17
N LEU A 138 -19.74 -6.82 -0.98
CA LEU A 138 -19.48 -7.68 -2.13
C LEU A 138 -18.18 -8.48 -2.01
N GLU A 139 -17.36 -8.18 -0.99
CA GLU A 139 -16.09 -8.82 -0.67
C GLU A 139 -15.13 -8.83 -1.88
N LEU A 140 -15.00 -7.67 -2.53
CA LEU A 140 -14.11 -7.50 -3.67
C LEU A 140 -12.63 -7.51 -3.23
N THR A 141 -11.74 -7.78 -4.20
CA THR A 141 -10.29 -7.79 -4.00
C THR A 141 -9.61 -7.01 -5.12
N LEU A 142 -8.33 -6.73 -4.96
CA LEU A 142 -7.51 -6.20 -6.06
C LEU A 142 -7.50 -7.11 -7.29
N LEU A 143 -7.55 -8.44 -7.12
CA LEU A 143 -7.64 -9.35 -8.27
C LEU A 143 -8.94 -9.12 -9.06
N HIS A 144 -10.04 -8.84 -8.38
CA HIS A 144 -11.31 -8.54 -9.02
C HIS A 144 -11.27 -7.21 -9.75
N ILE A 145 -10.84 -6.13 -9.08
CA ILE A 145 -10.75 -4.79 -9.68
C ILE A 145 -9.84 -4.81 -10.91
N PHE A 146 -8.65 -5.39 -10.78
CA PHE A 146 -7.68 -5.37 -11.86
C PHE A 146 -7.97 -6.39 -12.96
N GLY A 147 -8.68 -7.48 -12.68
CA GLY A 147 -9.24 -8.34 -13.71
C GLY A 147 -10.28 -7.61 -14.56
N ILE A 148 -11.16 -6.85 -13.91
CA ILE A 148 -12.16 -6.00 -14.55
C ILE A 148 -11.49 -4.92 -15.42
N GLU A 149 -10.48 -4.23 -14.89
CA GLU A 149 -9.75 -3.21 -15.63
C GLU A 149 -8.92 -3.80 -16.79
N MET A 150 -8.23 -4.92 -16.59
CA MET A 150 -7.48 -5.63 -17.62
C MET A 150 -8.39 -6.10 -18.76
N CYS A 151 -9.58 -6.63 -18.45
CA CYS A 151 -10.57 -7.01 -19.47
C CYS A 151 -11.00 -5.80 -20.32
N ARG A 152 -11.26 -4.66 -19.67
CA ARG A 152 -11.62 -3.42 -20.35
C ARG A 152 -10.49 -2.90 -21.24
N PHE A 153 -9.25 -2.91 -20.73
CA PHE A 153 -8.05 -2.52 -21.47
C PHE A 153 -7.82 -3.39 -22.72
N MET A 154 -7.88 -4.72 -22.57
CA MET A 154 -7.75 -5.66 -23.69
C MET A 154 -8.82 -5.43 -24.76
N HIS A 155 -10.07 -5.19 -24.33
CA HIS A 155 -11.18 -4.94 -25.24
C HIS A 155 -11.01 -3.66 -26.07
N ILE A 156 -10.53 -2.58 -25.45
CA ILE A 156 -10.40 -1.27 -26.10
C ILE A 156 -9.13 -1.17 -26.96
N TYR A 157 -8.00 -1.72 -26.48
CA TYR A 157 -6.71 -1.57 -27.16
C TYR A 157 -6.26 -2.80 -27.96
N GLY A 158 -7.03 -3.90 -27.93
CA GLY A 158 -6.76 -5.08 -28.75
C GLY A 158 -5.53 -5.89 -28.35
N TYR A 159 -5.11 -5.82 -27.08
CA TYR A 159 -4.05 -6.68 -26.55
C TYR A 159 -4.57 -8.07 -26.21
N SER A 160 -3.81 -9.10 -26.58
CA SER A 160 -4.07 -10.48 -26.19
C SER A 160 -3.37 -10.84 -24.88
N GLU A 161 -3.79 -11.93 -24.23
CA GLU A 161 -3.08 -12.47 -23.06
C GLU A 161 -1.62 -12.84 -23.39
N ARG A 162 -1.35 -13.25 -24.64
CA ARG A 162 0.00 -13.53 -25.14
C ARG A 162 0.86 -12.27 -25.12
N ASP A 163 0.34 -11.14 -25.60
CA ASP A 163 1.07 -9.86 -25.63
C ASP A 163 1.41 -9.40 -24.20
N LEU A 164 0.45 -9.53 -23.28
CA LEU A 164 0.65 -9.16 -21.87
C LEU A 164 1.65 -10.09 -21.16
N ALA A 165 1.69 -11.37 -21.52
CA ALA A 165 2.69 -12.30 -21.04
C ALA A 165 4.12 -11.92 -21.46
N GLU A 166 4.34 -11.29 -22.61
CA GLU A 166 5.66 -10.80 -23.03
C GLU A 166 6.21 -9.73 -22.08
N ILE A 167 5.34 -8.88 -21.53
CA ILE A 167 5.73 -7.89 -20.50
C ILE A 167 6.19 -8.57 -19.20
N SER A 168 5.55 -9.69 -18.83
CA SER A 168 5.95 -10.45 -17.63
C SER A 168 7.34 -11.08 -17.83
N VAL A 169 7.61 -11.60 -19.02
CA VAL A 169 8.92 -12.14 -19.42
C VAL A 169 9.98 -11.03 -19.38
N LEU A 170 9.69 -9.87 -19.98
CA LEU A 170 10.57 -8.70 -20.00
C LEU A 170 10.96 -8.25 -18.59
N CYS A 171 9.97 -8.00 -17.73
CA CYS A 171 10.22 -7.48 -16.38
C CYS A 171 10.99 -8.48 -15.50
N LYS A 172 10.64 -9.79 -15.56
CA LYS A 172 11.38 -10.83 -14.82
C LYS A 172 12.81 -11.01 -15.32
N GLY A 173 13.03 -10.90 -16.63
CA GLY A 173 14.37 -10.90 -17.22
C GLY A 173 15.19 -9.66 -16.82
N ASN A 174 14.54 -8.49 -16.75
CA ASN A 174 15.16 -7.25 -16.30
C ASN A 174 15.62 -7.29 -14.84
N ALA A 175 14.87 -7.98 -13.97
CA ALA A 175 15.22 -8.11 -12.57
C ALA A 175 16.43 -9.02 -12.28
N LEU A 176 16.94 -9.81 -13.24
CA LEU A 176 18.03 -10.80 -13.00
C LEU A 176 19.31 -10.20 -12.43
N HIS A 177 19.54 -8.90 -12.64
CA HIS A 177 20.70 -8.18 -12.15
C HIS A 177 20.33 -7.07 -11.17
N HIS A 178 19.10 -7.06 -10.67
CA HIS A 178 18.67 -6.13 -9.63
C HIS A 178 18.96 -6.73 -8.26
N PRO A 179 19.79 -6.09 -7.41
CA PRO A 179 20.20 -6.67 -6.13
C PRO A 179 19.02 -6.87 -5.18
N ALA A 180 17.97 -6.05 -5.25
CA ALA A 180 16.79 -6.19 -4.41
C ALA A 180 15.77 -7.24 -4.88
N ALA A 181 15.99 -7.92 -6.01
CA ALA A 181 14.94 -8.72 -6.64
C ALA A 181 14.51 -9.97 -5.84
N GLN A 182 13.19 -10.14 -5.71
CA GLN A 182 12.54 -11.26 -5.03
C GLN A 182 12.22 -12.42 -5.99
N VAL A 183 11.75 -12.13 -7.20
CA VAL A 183 11.19 -13.11 -8.15
C VAL A 183 11.72 -12.96 -9.57
N ALA A 184 12.97 -12.50 -9.69
CA ALA A 184 13.71 -12.51 -10.93
C ALA A 184 13.86 -13.93 -11.46
N GLU A 185 13.50 -14.16 -12.71
CA GLU A 185 13.42 -15.50 -13.29
C GLU A 185 13.55 -15.42 -14.82
N LYS A 186 14.25 -16.38 -15.43
CA LYS A 186 14.23 -16.56 -16.89
C LYS A 186 13.03 -17.42 -17.26
N ILE A 187 12.02 -16.81 -17.86
CA ILE A 187 10.74 -17.46 -18.16
C ILE A 187 10.34 -17.21 -19.61
N THR A 188 9.39 -17.99 -20.11
CA THR A 188 8.82 -17.85 -21.45
C THR A 188 7.36 -17.41 -21.39
N VAL A 189 6.83 -16.92 -22.51
CA VAL A 189 5.39 -16.62 -22.67
C VAL A 189 4.53 -17.85 -22.34
N LYS A 190 4.97 -19.05 -22.72
CA LYS A 190 4.28 -20.31 -22.42
C LYS A 190 4.19 -20.55 -20.91
N ASP A 191 5.23 -20.23 -20.14
CA ASP A 191 5.22 -20.38 -18.68
C ASP A 191 4.20 -19.44 -18.03
N VAL A 192 4.04 -18.22 -18.56
CA VAL A 192 3.04 -17.26 -18.08
C VAL A 192 1.62 -17.74 -18.40
N LEU A 193 1.35 -18.08 -19.68
CA LEU A 193 0.03 -18.48 -20.16
C LEU A 193 -0.47 -19.77 -19.49
N SER A 194 0.44 -20.69 -19.14
CA SER A 194 0.11 -21.94 -18.45
C SER A 194 0.03 -21.80 -16.92
N SER A 195 0.32 -20.61 -16.37
CA SER A 195 0.22 -20.38 -14.93
C SER A 195 -1.24 -20.33 -14.46
N PRO A 196 -1.53 -20.64 -13.17
CA PRO A 196 -2.90 -20.71 -12.67
C PRO A 196 -3.69 -19.41 -12.90
N VAL A 197 -4.89 -19.53 -13.45
CA VAL A 197 -5.86 -18.42 -13.55
C VAL A 197 -6.40 -18.13 -12.15
N LEU A 198 -6.32 -16.86 -11.74
CA LEU A 198 -6.83 -16.41 -10.44
C LEU A 198 -8.17 -15.70 -10.61
N SER A 199 -8.21 -14.73 -11.52
CA SER A 199 -9.42 -14.01 -11.91
C SER A 199 -9.28 -13.59 -13.37
N TRP A 200 -9.84 -14.35 -14.31
CA TRP A 200 -9.59 -14.11 -15.74
C TRP A 200 -9.90 -12.64 -16.10
N PRO A 201 -9.00 -11.97 -16.85
CA PRO A 201 -7.84 -12.49 -17.57
C PRO A 201 -6.55 -12.71 -16.75
N VAL A 202 -6.52 -12.36 -15.47
CA VAL A 202 -5.33 -12.41 -14.60
C VAL A 202 -4.94 -13.83 -14.19
N LYS A 203 -3.67 -14.18 -14.43
CA LYS A 203 -2.99 -15.39 -13.97
C LYS A 203 -1.92 -15.08 -12.95
N ARG A 204 -1.44 -16.14 -12.27
CA ARG A 204 -0.44 -16.03 -11.20
C ARG A 204 0.86 -15.35 -11.64
N ARG A 205 1.31 -15.55 -12.88
CA ARG A 205 2.54 -14.92 -13.41
C ARG A 205 2.31 -13.54 -14.03
N ASP A 206 1.07 -13.07 -14.10
CA ASP A 206 0.73 -11.71 -14.54
C ASP A 206 0.85 -10.68 -13.40
N ILE A 207 0.99 -11.14 -12.15
CA ILE A 207 0.95 -10.31 -10.94
C ILE A 207 2.28 -10.29 -10.20
N SER A 208 2.61 -9.15 -9.60
CA SER A 208 3.74 -9.01 -8.68
C SER A 208 3.53 -9.85 -7.42
N PRO A 209 4.60 -10.28 -6.74
CA PRO A 209 4.48 -10.99 -5.48
C PRO A 209 4.13 -10.01 -4.34
N THR A 210 3.50 -10.52 -3.28
CA THR A 210 3.54 -9.87 -1.96
C THR A 210 4.97 -9.84 -1.44
N SER A 211 5.36 -8.71 -0.87
CA SER A 211 6.74 -8.43 -0.50
C SER A 211 6.83 -7.54 0.73
N ASP A 212 7.90 -7.74 1.49
CA ASP A 212 8.37 -6.86 2.56
C ASP A 212 9.69 -6.21 2.09
N GLY A 213 9.90 -4.94 2.40
CA GLY A 213 11.14 -4.23 2.10
C GLY A 213 11.05 -2.71 2.30
N ALA A 214 12.21 -2.05 2.28
CA ALA A 214 12.32 -0.60 2.40
C ALA A 214 13.29 -0.01 1.37
N VAL A 215 13.06 1.25 1.01
CA VAL A 215 13.90 2.09 0.16
C VAL A 215 14.03 3.46 0.81
N ALA A 216 15.18 4.10 0.67
CA ALA A 216 15.40 5.48 1.06
C ALA A 216 16.20 6.22 -0.02
N ILE A 217 15.93 7.51 -0.19
CA ILE A 217 16.72 8.42 -1.01
C ILE A 217 17.03 9.70 -0.24
N VAL A 218 18.12 10.36 -0.59
CA VAL A 218 18.48 11.68 -0.05
C VAL A 218 18.26 12.74 -1.10
N LEU A 219 17.37 13.68 -0.78
CA LEU A 219 17.13 14.89 -1.57
C LEU A 219 17.91 16.07 -0.99
N CYS A 220 18.44 16.92 -1.86
CA CYS A 220 19.05 18.18 -1.43
C CYS A 220 18.84 19.30 -2.44
N ASN A 221 18.99 20.54 -1.99
CA ASN A 221 18.99 21.69 -2.91
C ASN A 221 20.25 21.70 -3.79
N GLU A 222 20.19 22.43 -4.89
CA GLU A 222 21.27 22.53 -5.87
C GLU A 222 22.62 22.96 -5.26
N ARG A 223 22.63 23.86 -4.28
CA ARG A 223 23.87 24.31 -3.64
C ARG A 223 24.59 23.16 -2.94
N VAL A 224 23.85 22.33 -2.20
CA VAL A 224 24.40 21.12 -1.56
C VAL A 224 24.77 20.09 -2.63
N ALA A 225 23.89 19.85 -3.61
CA ALA A 225 24.14 18.88 -4.68
C ALA A 225 25.48 19.12 -5.40
N ARG A 226 25.81 20.38 -5.68
CA ARG A 226 27.04 20.78 -6.38
C ARG A 226 28.32 20.68 -5.53
N THR A 227 28.23 20.44 -4.22
CA THR A 227 29.41 20.15 -3.39
C THR A 227 29.81 18.67 -3.41
N HIS A 228 28.95 17.79 -3.93
CA HIS A 228 29.26 16.37 -4.04
C HIS A 228 30.08 16.06 -5.29
N SER A 229 30.95 15.05 -5.20
CA SER A 229 31.75 14.56 -6.33
C SER A 229 30.95 13.68 -7.31
N LYS A 230 29.82 13.13 -6.86
CA LYS A 230 28.89 12.35 -7.68
C LYS A 230 28.00 13.29 -8.50
N ALA A 231 27.74 12.95 -9.75
CA ALA A 231 26.82 13.70 -10.60
C ALA A 231 25.39 13.64 -10.00
N PRO A 232 24.81 14.79 -9.61
CA PRO A 232 23.45 14.82 -9.09
C PRO A 232 22.43 14.55 -10.21
N VAL A 233 21.32 13.89 -9.85
CA VAL A 233 20.18 13.71 -10.75
C VAL A 233 19.06 14.62 -10.28
N PHE A 234 18.66 15.57 -11.12
CA PHE A 234 17.67 16.58 -10.75
C PHE A 234 16.26 16.10 -10.98
N ILE A 235 15.33 16.55 -10.13
CA ILE A 235 13.89 16.43 -10.35
C ILE A 235 13.45 17.66 -11.14
N ASP A 236 13.14 17.46 -12.42
CA ASP A 236 12.75 18.52 -13.34
C ASP A 236 11.24 18.75 -13.35
N GLY A 237 10.46 17.73 -13.00
CA GLY A 237 9.00 17.81 -13.01
C GLY A 237 8.36 16.89 -11.99
N VAL A 238 7.34 17.40 -11.29
CA VAL A 238 6.50 16.62 -10.39
C VAL A 238 5.04 16.85 -10.72
N GLY A 239 4.22 15.81 -10.64
CA GLY A 239 2.80 15.89 -10.87
C GLY A 239 2.05 14.83 -10.10
N PHE A 240 0.93 15.21 -9.49
CA PHE A 240 0.05 14.27 -8.79
C PHE A 240 -1.39 14.75 -8.83
N ARG A 241 -2.31 13.82 -9.08
CA ARG A 241 -3.74 14.09 -9.22
C ARG A 241 -4.55 12.95 -8.64
N LEU A 242 -5.68 13.29 -8.05
CA LEU A 242 -6.66 12.34 -7.55
C LEU A 242 -7.99 12.57 -8.28
N GLU A 243 -8.67 11.47 -8.56
CA GLU A 243 -10.04 11.40 -9.04
C GLU A 243 -10.94 10.83 -7.93
N THR A 244 -12.25 10.78 -8.14
CA THR A 244 -13.20 10.29 -7.14
C THR A 244 -12.99 8.80 -6.82
N ALA A 245 -13.40 8.39 -5.61
CA ALA A 245 -13.36 7.01 -5.17
C ALA A 245 -14.42 6.10 -5.83
N TYR A 246 -15.41 6.68 -6.51
CA TYR A 246 -16.43 5.95 -7.24
C TYR A 246 -15.90 5.40 -8.56
N TRP A 247 -15.11 4.34 -8.48
CA TRP A 247 -14.38 3.77 -9.62
C TRP A 247 -15.28 3.16 -10.70
N CYS A 248 -16.51 2.76 -10.35
CA CYS A 248 -17.52 2.29 -11.30
C CYS A 248 -18.25 3.43 -12.04
N THR A 249 -17.81 4.69 -11.88
CA THR A 249 -18.45 5.88 -12.50
C THR A 249 -17.61 6.54 -13.59
N ARG A 250 -16.64 5.80 -14.15
CA ARG A 250 -15.72 6.23 -15.21
C ARG A 250 -15.34 5.05 -16.11
N ASP A 251 -14.88 5.31 -17.33
CA ASP A 251 -14.26 4.27 -18.15
C ASP A 251 -12.90 3.85 -17.59
N LEU A 252 -12.74 2.55 -17.32
CA LEU A 252 -11.52 1.96 -16.77
C LEU A 252 -10.44 1.69 -17.83
N ALA A 253 -10.71 1.96 -19.12
CA ALA A 253 -9.76 1.71 -20.20
C ALA A 253 -8.53 2.63 -20.16
N TYR A 254 -8.71 3.90 -19.78
CA TYR A 254 -7.63 4.90 -19.82
C TYR A 254 -7.52 5.62 -18.47
N PRO A 255 -6.33 5.71 -17.86
CA PRO A 255 -6.19 6.23 -16.50
C PRO A 255 -5.98 7.74 -16.56
N ASN A 256 -7.09 8.49 -16.67
CA ASN A 256 -7.06 9.96 -16.79
C ASN A 256 -6.29 10.64 -15.66
N TYR A 257 -6.38 10.12 -14.43
CA TYR A 257 -5.63 10.63 -13.27
C TYR A 257 -4.10 10.57 -13.46
N VAL A 258 -3.57 9.57 -14.18
CA VAL A 258 -2.14 9.52 -14.56
C VAL A 258 -1.85 10.54 -15.64
N ALA A 259 -2.72 10.65 -16.65
CA ALA A 259 -2.54 11.63 -17.73
C ALA A 259 -2.48 13.07 -17.21
N MET A 260 -3.36 13.42 -16.26
CA MET A 260 -3.33 14.74 -15.63
C MET A 260 -2.07 14.96 -14.79
N ALA A 261 -1.61 13.95 -14.03
CA ALA A 261 -0.35 14.03 -13.29
C ALA A 261 0.87 14.15 -14.24
N ALA A 262 0.85 13.44 -15.37
CA ALA A 262 1.89 13.56 -16.39
C ALA A 262 1.90 14.95 -17.03
N GLN A 263 0.72 15.55 -17.30
CA GLN A 263 0.61 16.92 -17.80
C GLN A 263 1.29 17.92 -16.87
N ASP A 264 1.03 17.83 -15.56
CA ASP A 264 1.66 18.71 -14.57
C ASP A 264 3.19 18.54 -14.54
N ALA A 265 3.66 17.29 -14.48
CA ALA A 265 5.09 16.98 -14.42
C ALA A 265 5.82 17.43 -15.70
N TYR A 266 5.22 17.19 -16.87
CA TYR A 266 5.81 17.55 -18.16
C TYR A 266 5.80 19.06 -18.39
N ALA A 267 4.74 19.76 -17.98
CA ALA A 267 4.69 21.22 -18.02
C ALA A 267 5.80 21.84 -17.16
N MET A 268 6.03 21.30 -15.96
CA MET A 268 7.12 21.74 -15.09
C MET A 268 8.51 21.44 -15.68
N ALA A 269 8.67 20.26 -16.31
CA ALA A 269 9.93 19.84 -16.94
C ALA A 269 10.18 20.43 -18.34
N GLY A 270 9.22 21.19 -18.91
CA GLY A 270 9.29 21.72 -20.27
C GLY A 270 9.20 20.67 -21.38
N ILE A 271 8.61 19.49 -21.09
CA ILE A 271 8.42 18.40 -22.06
C ILE A 271 7.16 18.67 -22.89
N THR A 272 7.31 18.61 -24.22
CA THR A 272 6.22 18.79 -25.19
C THR A 272 6.03 17.60 -26.12
N LYS A 273 7.07 16.76 -26.27
CA LYS A 273 7.08 15.56 -27.12
C LYS A 273 7.62 14.38 -26.31
N PRO A 274 6.82 13.85 -25.36
CA PRO A 274 7.29 12.83 -24.42
C PRO A 274 7.86 11.57 -25.11
N ASP A 275 7.36 11.23 -26.29
CA ASP A 275 7.85 10.10 -27.09
C ASP A 275 9.31 10.22 -27.55
N THR A 276 9.81 11.45 -27.71
CA THR A 276 11.19 11.71 -28.16
C THR A 276 12.06 12.37 -27.10
N GLU A 277 11.45 12.94 -26.05
CA GLU A 277 12.15 13.68 -24.99
C GLU A 277 12.38 12.88 -23.71
N ILE A 278 11.81 11.68 -23.58
CA ILE A 278 12.01 10.78 -22.43
C ILE A 278 12.75 9.52 -22.89
N ASP A 279 13.85 9.20 -22.20
CA ASP A 279 14.73 8.10 -22.58
C ASP A 279 14.44 6.79 -21.87
N ILE A 280 13.91 6.85 -20.64
CA ILE A 280 13.70 5.70 -19.75
C ILE A 280 12.35 5.83 -19.05
N TYR A 281 11.60 4.75 -18.99
CA TYR A 281 10.29 4.69 -18.36
C TYR A 281 10.28 3.67 -17.22
N GLU A 282 9.84 4.09 -16.03
CA GLU A 282 9.56 3.24 -14.88
C GLU A 282 8.08 3.40 -14.47
N PRO A 283 7.12 2.90 -15.27
CA PRO A 283 5.71 2.87 -14.87
C PRO A 283 5.47 1.85 -13.76
N TYR A 284 4.50 2.08 -12.88
CA TYR A 284 4.16 1.09 -11.86
C TYR A 284 3.42 -0.09 -12.50
N ASP A 285 3.85 -1.30 -12.16
CA ASP A 285 3.54 -2.53 -12.91
C ASP A 285 3.19 -3.76 -12.04
N PRO A 286 2.44 -3.68 -10.93
CA PRO A 286 2.05 -4.87 -10.15
C PRO A 286 1.17 -5.87 -10.92
N PHE A 287 0.65 -5.48 -12.10
CA PHE A 287 0.01 -6.35 -13.08
C PHE A 287 0.64 -6.06 -14.45
N ASN A 288 0.90 -7.09 -15.27
CA ASN A 288 1.62 -6.92 -16.55
C ASN A 288 1.01 -5.89 -17.51
N TYR A 289 -0.31 -5.86 -17.66
CA TYR A 289 -0.99 -4.88 -18.50
C TYR A 289 -0.81 -3.45 -18.02
N LYS A 290 -0.56 -3.23 -16.71
CA LYS A 290 -0.39 -1.90 -16.14
C LYS A 290 0.85 -1.19 -16.67
N ALA A 291 1.89 -1.92 -17.04
CA ALA A 291 3.04 -1.33 -17.71
C ALA A 291 2.60 -0.63 -19.01
N LEU A 292 1.81 -1.29 -19.86
CA LEU A 292 1.31 -0.71 -21.11
C LEU A 292 0.20 0.32 -20.88
N HIS A 293 -0.70 0.06 -19.93
CA HIS A 293 -1.79 0.96 -19.57
C HIS A 293 -1.26 2.34 -19.14
N HIS A 294 -0.23 2.38 -18.31
CA HIS A 294 0.38 3.66 -17.92
C HIS A 294 1.20 4.29 -19.02
N MET A 295 1.84 3.53 -19.91
CA MET A 295 2.55 4.12 -21.05
C MET A 295 1.61 4.95 -21.94
N ASN A 296 0.35 4.52 -22.13
CA ASN A 296 -0.67 5.34 -22.83
C ASN A 296 -0.92 6.67 -22.11
N ALA A 297 -0.95 6.63 -20.78
CA ALA A 297 -1.29 7.75 -19.91
C ALA A 297 -0.12 8.67 -19.57
N LEU A 298 1.12 8.23 -19.82
CA LEU A 298 2.31 9.06 -19.88
C LEU A 298 2.36 9.93 -21.14
N LEU A 299 1.17 10.20 -21.72
CA LEU A 299 0.88 11.06 -22.85
C LEU A 299 1.60 10.71 -24.16
N LEU A 300 1.96 9.42 -24.34
CA LEU A 300 2.45 8.93 -25.62
C LEU A 300 1.32 8.93 -26.66
N ASP A 301 0.16 8.35 -26.32
CA ASP A 301 -1.03 8.35 -27.16
C ASP A 301 -2.26 7.81 -26.42
N LYS A 302 -3.31 8.61 -26.26
CA LYS A 302 -4.58 8.17 -25.65
C LYS A 302 -5.28 7.08 -26.45
N SER A 303 -5.11 7.07 -27.77
CA SER A 303 -5.69 6.04 -28.64
C SER A 303 -4.97 4.68 -28.53
N GLY A 304 -3.80 4.65 -27.87
CA GLY A 304 -2.97 3.47 -27.65
C GLY A 304 -2.22 2.97 -28.88
N ARG A 305 -2.36 3.62 -30.05
CA ARG A 305 -1.67 3.19 -31.28
C ARG A 305 -0.17 3.33 -31.15
N LYS A 306 0.33 4.42 -30.57
CA LYS A 306 1.78 4.61 -30.38
C LYS A 306 2.39 3.56 -29.47
N VAL A 307 1.77 3.27 -28.33
CA VAL A 307 2.26 2.22 -27.40
C VAL A 307 2.18 0.83 -28.05
N ARG A 308 1.16 0.59 -28.88
CA ARG A 308 1.07 -0.64 -29.66
C ARG A 308 2.19 -0.76 -30.70
N GLU A 309 2.47 0.29 -31.45
CA GLU A 309 3.57 0.36 -32.42
C GLU A 309 4.93 0.09 -31.74
N LEU A 310 5.17 0.72 -30.59
CA LEU A 310 6.40 0.52 -29.80
C LEU A 310 6.51 -0.90 -29.27
N PHE A 311 5.40 -1.49 -28.81
CA PHE A 311 5.35 -2.89 -28.38
C PHE A 311 5.72 -3.84 -29.52
N ASP A 312 5.04 -3.73 -30.66
CA ASP A 312 5.25 -4.61 -31.82
C ASP A 312 6.67 -4.45 -32.40
N ALA A 313 7.29 -3.27 -32.27
CA ALA A 313 8.66 -3.00 -32.67
C ALA A 313 9.73 -3.49 -31.67
N GLY A 314 9.33 -4.04 -30.51
CA GLY A 314 10.27 -4.45 -29.45
C GLY A 314 10.95 -3.29 -28.73
N ALA A 315 10.44 -2.06 -28.86
CA ALA A 315 11.07 -0.85 -28.34
C ALA A 315 11.19 -0.82 -26.81
N PHE A 316 10.40 -1.63 -26.12
CA PHE A 316 10.34 -1.72 -24.65
C PHE A 316 11.43 -2.59 -24.02
N ALA A 317 12.20 -3.34 -24.82
CA ALA A 317 13.38 -4.05 -24.34
C ALA A 317 14.36 -3.08 -23.62
N ARG A 318 15.20 -3.60 -22.73
CA ARG A 318 16.16 -2.76 -21.96
C ARG A 318 17.10 -1.96 -22.86
N ASP A 319 17.43 -2.52 -24.01
CA ASP A 319 18.25 -1.97 -25.08
C ASP A 319 17.44 -1.41 -26.26
N GLY A 320 16.11 -1.39 -26.15
CA GLY A 320 15.21 -0.79 -27.13
C GLY A 320 15.23 0.74 -27.09
N SER A 321 14.45 1.37 -27.97
CA SER A 321 14.38 2.84 -28.07
C SER A 321 13.64 3.49 -26.91
N HIS A 322 12.71 2.77 -26.27
CA HIS A 322 11.88 3.21 -25.15
C HIS A 322 11.91 2.19 -24.00
N PRO A 323 13.06 1.93 -23.35
CA PRO A 323 13.14 0.94 -22.29
C PRO A 323 12.11 1.18 -21.19
N ILE A 324 11.31 0.15 -20.89
CA ILE A 324 10.38 0.16 -19.75
C ILE A 324 10.90 -0.78 -18.67
N CYS A 325 10.77 -0.35 -17.41
CA CYS A 325 11.18 -1.12 -16.24
C CYS A 325 12.58 -1.76 -16.41
N PRO A 326 13.64 -1.00 -16.76
CA PRO A 326 15.00 -1.55 -16.77
C PRO A 326 15.42 -2.15 -15.41
N SER A 327 14.82 -1.69 -14.30
CA SER A 327 14.92 -2.33 -12.99
C SER A 327 14.41 -3.78 -12.94
N GLY A 328 13.43 -4.10 -13.79
CA GLY A 328 12.58 -5.29 -13.69
C GLY A 328 11.24 -5.06 -13.01
N GLY A 329 10.97 -3.84 -12.55
CA GLY A 329 9.65 -3.42 -12.06
C GLY A 329 9.12 -4.24 -10.89
N ALA A 330 7.84 -4.07 -10.58
CA ALA A 330 7.16 -4.81 -9.52
C ALA A 330 7.08 -6.32 -9.83
N LEU A 331 6.96 -6.70 -11.12
CA LEU A 331 6.80 -8.11 -11.55
C LEU A 331 8.06 -8.95 -11.34
N GLY A 332 9.24 -8.34 -11.41
CA GLY A 332 10.52 -8.99 -11.23
C GLY A 332 11.15 -8.70 -9.87
N VAL A 333 11.22 -7.42 -9.47
CA VAL A 333 11.91 -7.02 -8.24
C VAL A 333 11.10 -7.34 -6.98
N GLY A 334 9.78 -7.15 -7.03
CA GLY A 334 8.88 -7.32 -5.88
C GLY A 334 8.05 -6.07 -5.63
N ASN A 335 6.99 -6.21 -4.82
CA ASN A 335 6.01 -5.15 -4.59
C ASN A 335 5.74 -4.80 -3.12
N PRO A 336 6.75 -4.43 -2.31
CA PRO A 336 6.49 -3.70 -1.08
C PRO A 336 5.95 -2.31 -1.48
N ILE A 337 4.63 -2.10 -1.37
CA ILE A 337 3.85 -1.11 -2.13
C ILE A 337 4.52 0.27 -2.21
N ALA A 338 4.79 0.92 -1.08
CA ALA A 338 5.46 2.23 -1.08
C ALA A 338 6.92 2.14 -1.56
N ALA A 339 7.66 1.13 -1.09
CA ALA A 339 9.06 0.92 -1.42
C ALA A 339 9.30 0.66 -2.93
N THR A 340 8.38 0.01 -3.65
CA THR A 340 8.55 -0.25 -5.09
C THR A 340 8.48 1.02 -5.94
N GLY A 341 7.59 1.95 -5.63
CA GLY A 341 7.57 3.23 -6.34
C GLY A 341 8.83 4.06 -6.06
N LEU A 342 9.38 4.00 -4.84
CA LEU A 342 10.64 4.68 -4.53
C LEU A 342 11.86 3.95 -5.12
N MET A 343 11.81 2.61 -5.26
CA MET A 343 12.83 1.82 -5.98
C MET A 343 12.92 2.27 -7.44
N LYS A 344 11.80 2.56 -8.09
CA LYS A 344 11.76 3.09 -9.46
C LYS A 344 12.48 4.44 -9.59
N ILE A 345 12.29 5.32 -8.61
CA ILE A 345 13.01 6.60 -8.51
C ILE A 345 14.51 6.39 -8.29
N ALA A 346 14.87 5.44 -7.41
CA ALA A 346 16.26 5.06 -7.19
C ALA A 346 16.90 4.45 -8.45
N GLU A 347 16.19 3.63 -9.22
CA GLU A 347 16.68 3.10 -10.49
C GLU A 347 16.90 4.22 -11.51
N LEU A 348 15.99 5.21 -11.62
CA LEU A 348 16.24 6.37 -12.48
C LEU A 348 17.49 7.14 -12.05
N TYR A 349 17.69 7.35 -10.74
CA TYR A 349 18.92 7.93 -10.21
C TYR A 349 20.15 7.12 -10.66
N PHE A 350 20.13 5.78 -10.54
CA PHE A 350 21.23 4.95 -10.99
C PHE A 350 21.43 4.95 -12.50
N GLN A 351 20.38 4.92 -13.30
CA GLN A 351 20.48 4.93 -14.76
C GLN A 351 21.04 6.26 -15.28
N LEU A 352 20.51 7.39 -14.78
CA LEU A 352 20.88 8.73 -15.22
C LEU A 352 22.26 9.17 -14.71
N SER A 353 22.70 8.65 -13.57
CA SER A 353 24.09 8.82 -13.07
C SER A 353 25.06 7.74 -13.56
N GLY A 354 24.55 6.78 -14.35
CA GLY A 354 25.20 5.57 -14.90
C GLY A 354 25.88 4.65 -13.89
N GLN A 355 25.24 4.47 -12.75
CA GLN A 355 25.58 3.57 -11.67
C GLN A 355 24.75 2.27 -11.68
N ALA A 356 23.92 2.03 -12.70
CA ALA A 356 23.01 0.86 -12.73
C ALA A 356 23.71 -0.48 -13.05
N GLY A 357 25.02 -0.47 -13.32
CA GLY A 357 25.82 -1.68 -13.53
C GLY A 357 25.31 -2.52 -14.70
N LYS A 358 25.08 -3.82 -14.49
CA LYS A 358 24.54 -4.73 -15.53
C LYS A 358 23.10 -4.40 -15.96
N ARG A 359 22.41 -3.49 -15.28
CA ARG A 359 21.09 -3.00 -15.66
C ARG A 359 21.14 -1.73 -16.50
N GLN A 360 22.31 -1.11 -16.64
CA GLN A 360 22.47 0.12 -17.40
C GLN A 360 21.90 -0.03 -18.82
N VAL A 361 21.02 0.89 -19.21
CA VAL A 361 20.54 0.95 -20.60
C VAL A 361 21.72 1.28 -21.54
N ALA A 362 21.74 0.66 -22.72
CA ALA A 362 22.88 0.82 -23.64
C ALA A 362 22.91 2.20 -24.33
N LYS A 363 21.74 2.81 -24.53
CA LYS A 363 21.63 4.17 -25.10
C LYS A 363 22.07 5.22 -24.08
N SER A 364 22.55 6.37 -24.59
CA SER A 364 22.68 7.56 -23.75
C SER A 364 21.30 7.98 -23.27
N ALA A 365 21.15 8.15 -21.96
CA ALA A 365 19.89 8.55 -21.34
C ALA A 365 20.11 9.84 -20.54
N HIS A 366 19.28 10.84 -20.85
CA HIS A 366 19.34 12.16 -20.23
C HIS A 366 18.09 12.45 -19.40
N ARG A 367 16.95 11.84 -19.74
CA ARG A 367 15.70 12.01 -19.00
C ARG A 367 14.99 10.68 -18.74
N GLY A 368 14.51 10.51 -17.51
CA GLY A 368 13.70 9.38 -17.10
C GLY A 368 12.39 9.83 -16.47
N VAL A 369 11.34 9.01 -16.61
CA VAL A 369 10.06 9.23 -15.95
C VAL A 369 9.71 8.03 -15.07
N ALA A 370 9.33 8.29 -13.83
CA ALA A 370 8.76 7.30 -12.92
C ALA A 370 7.30 7.66 -12.68
N GLN A 371 6.45 6.64 -12.66
CA GLN A 371 5.02 6.81 -12.46
C GLN A 371 4.47 5.75 -11.53
N ALA A 372 3.49 6.13 -10.71
CA ALA A 372 2.70 5.18 -9.94
C ALA A 372 1.22 5.57 -9.86
N TRP A 373 0.40 4.59 -9.46
CA TRP A 373 -1.02 4.76 -9.18
C TRP A 373 -1.44 3.97 -7.96
N GLY A 374 -2.58 4.33 -7.36
CA GLY A 374 -3.08 3.69 -6.14
C GLY A 374 -4.60 3.54 -6.04
N ASP A 375 -4.97 2.72 -5.06
CA ASP A 375 -6.33 2.44 -4.57
C ASP A 375 -7.31 2.02 -5.66
N LEU A 376 -8.53 2.56 -5.64
CA LEU A 376 -9.61 2.28 -6.57
C LEU A 376 -9.36 2.91 -7.96
N MET A 377 -8.11 2.91 -8.44
CA MET A 377 -7.67 3.50 -9.71
C MET A 377 -7.95 4.99 -9.78
N GLN A 378 -7.55 5.74 -8.75
CA GLN A 378 -7.96 7.15 -8.61
C GLN A 378 -6.80 8.14 -8.49
N VAL A 379 -5.62 7.69 -8.08
CA VAL A 379 -4.46 8.57 -7.89
C VAL A 379 -3.41 8.30 -8.94
N GLY A 380 -2.85 9.36 -9.52
CA GLY A 380 -1.70 9.32 -10.41
C GLY A 380 -0.60 10.18 -9.85
N THR A 381 0.63 9.68 -9.89
CA THR A 381 1.85 10.37 -9.41
C THR A 381 2.95 10.17 -10.43
N VAL A 382 3.61 11.25 -10.85
CA VAL A 382 4.63 11.26 -11.90
C VAL A 382 5.80 12.14 -11.46
N VAL A 383 7.02 11.64 -11.67
CA VAL A 383 8.26 12.37 -11.46
C VAL A 383 9.13 12.25 -12.70
N VAL A 384 9.62 13.38 -13.19
CA VAL A 384 10.60 13.49 -14.27
C VAL A 384 11.96 13.82 -13.67
N MET A 385 12.98 13.07 -14.06
CA MET A 385 14.36 13.22 -13.59
C MET A 385 15.32 13.39 -14.77
N SER A 386 16.39 14.16 -14.59
CA SER A 386 17.42 14.32 -15.62
C SER A 386 18.86 14.36 -15.09
N SER A 387 19.79 14.02 -15.99
CA SER A 387 21.23 14.20 -15.78
C SER A 387 21.71 15.53 -16.38
N GLU A 388 22.47 16.33 -15.62
CA GLU A 388 23.13 17.53 -16.16
C GLU A 388 24.44 17.15 -16.87
N GLY A 389 24.38 16.74 -18.14
CA GLY A 389 25.46 16.87 -19.13
C GLY A 389 26.81 16.16 -18.89
N ALA A 390 27.12 15.67 -17.69
CA ALA A 390 28.29 14.86 -17.42
C ALA A 390 27.95 13.39 -17.68
N LEU A 391 28.74 12.73 -18.53
CA LEU A 391 28.65 11.28 -18.66
C LEU A 391 28.90 10.63 -17.28
N PRO A 392 28.15 9.57 -16.96
CA PRO A 392 28.23 8.84 -15.70
C PRO A 392 29.65 8.60 -15.17
N SER A 393 29.85 8.81 -13.86
CA SER A 393 30.98 8.19 -13.18
C SER A 393 30.71 6.68 -13.08
N GLY A 394 31.46 5.86 -13.83
CA GLY A 394 31.32 4.38 -13.83
C GLY A 394 31.67 3.67 -12.51
N HIS A 395 31.73 4.39 -11.39
CA HIS A 395 32.15 3.91 -10.08
C HIS A 395 31.09 4.21 -9.02
N GLY A 396 29.92 3.57 -9.16
CA GLY A 396 28.89 3.53 -8.13
C GLY A 396 28.89 2.20 -7.38
N ARG A 397 28.74 2.23 -6.04
CA ARG A 397 28.63 1.02 -5.20
C ARG A 397 27.57 0.07 -5.75
N TRP A 398 26.43 0.63 -6.18
CA TRP A 398 25.26 -0.10 -6.68
C TRP A 398 25.50 -0.90 -7.97
N GLY A 399 26.45 -0.50 -8.81
CA GLY A 399 26.72 -1.18 -10.08
C GLY A 399 27.30 -2.59 -9.90
N ALA A 400 27.96 -2.86 -8.76
CA ALA A 400 28.57 -4.14 -8.42
C ALA A 400 27.74 -4.97 -7.42
N MET A 401 26.70 -4.39 -6.81
CA MET A 401 25.92 -5.08 -5.77
C MET A 401 25.09 -6.23 -6.35
N THR A 402 24.98 -7.27 -5.53
CA THR A 402 24.18 -8.46 -5.77
C THR A 402 23.18 -8.64 -4.63
N ALA A 403 22.25 -9.60 -4.78
CA ALA A 403 21.29 -9.93 -3.74
C ALA A 403 21.90 -10.50 -2.44
N LYS A 404 23.21 -10.76 -2.40
CA LYS A 404 23.94 -11.15 -1.18
C LYS A 404 24.44 -9.96 -0.39
N ASP A 405 24.54 -8.79 -1.03
CA ASP A 405 25.06 -7.57 -0.44
C ASP A 405 23.97 -6.72 0.22
N LEU A 406 22.69 -7.05 -0.03
CA LEU A 406 21.55 -6.36 0.56
C LEU A 406 21.00 -7.09 1.78
N PRO A 407 20.66 -6.36 2.84
CA PRO A 407 20.06 -6.93 4.04
C PRO A 407 18.58 -7.25 3.82
N ALA A 408 18.13 -8.32 4.46
CA ALA A 408 16.77 -8.74 4.80
C ALA A 408 16.81 -10.27 4.99
N THR A 409 16.27 -10.78 6.08
CA THR A 409 16.33 -12.18 6.47
C THR A 409 15.01 -12.85 6.08
N PRO A 410 14.96 -13.60 4.97
CA PRO A 410 13.72 -14.23 4.52
C PRO A 410 13.29 -15.35 5.48
N LEU A 411 11.99 -15.39 5.80
CA LEU A 411 11.36 -16.49 6.53
C LEU A 411 10.52 -17.35 5.60
N LYS A 412 10.52 -18.67 5.84
CA LYS A 412 9.58 -19.59 5.19
C LYS A 412 8.20 -19.48 5.82
N GLN A 413 8.14 -19.59 7.15
CA GLN A 413 6.91 -19.48 7.93
C GLN A 413 7.16 -18.57 9.14
N VAL A 414 6.12 -17.85 9.59
CA VAL A 414 6.23 -16.98 10.77
C VAL A 414 6.38 -17.79 12.06
N GLN A 415 5.87 -19.03 12.05
CA GLN A 415 5.97 -20.00 13.14
C GLN A 415 7.42 -20.45 13.40
N ASP A 416 8.34 -20.24 12.44
CA ASP A 416 9.75 -20.59 12.57
C ASP A 416 10.51 -19.66 13.55
N VAL A 417 9.87 -18.56 13.99
CA VAL A 417 10.41 -17.60 14.96
C VAL A 417 9.36 -17.26 16.03
N PRO A 418 9.77 -16.76 17.21
CA PRO A 418 8.84 -16.16 18.15
C PRO A 418 8.00 -15.08 17.48
N HIS A 419 6.68 -15.19 17.64
CA HIS A 419 5.70 -14.35 16.99
C HIS A 419 4.53 -14.08 17.92
N ILE A 420 3.79 -13.02 17.62
CA ILE A 420 2.57 -12.63 18.32
C ILE A 420 1.43 -12.71 17.32
N ALA A 421 0.37 -13.43 17.70
CA ALA A 421 -0.88 -13.42 16.97
C ALA A 421 -1.80 -12.35 17.54
N TYR A 422 -2.37 -11.52 16.67
CA TYR A 422 -3.29 -10.46 17.05
C TYR A 422 -4.50 -10.48 16.13
N LYS A 423 -5.68 -10.43 16.75
CA LYS A 423 -6.96 -10.35 16.05
C LYS A 423 -7.74 -9.18 16.64
N PRO A 424 -7.63 -7.98 16.05
CA PRO A 424 -8.38 -6.84 16.53
C PRO A 424 -9.88 -7.08 16.35
N ASP A 425 -10.68 -6.78 17.36
CA ASP A 425 -12.14 -6.72 17.26
C ASP A 425 -12.57 -5.25 17.10
N LEU A 426 -12.40 -4.72 15.89
CA LEU A 426 -12.80 -3.35 15.57
C LEU A 426 -14.28 -3.34 15.20
N ARG A 427 -15.04 -2.54 15.95
CA ARG A 427 -16.49 -2.36 15.75
C ARG A 427 -16.75 -0.91 15.40
N TYR A 428 -17.45 -0.70 14.29
CA TYR A 428 -17.81 0.63 13.80
C TYR A 428 -19.32 0.73 13.57
N SER A 429 -19.84 1.94 13.74
CA SER A 429 -21.17 2.36 13.34
C SER A 429 -21.01 3.53 12.39
N TYR A 430 -21.49 3.40 11.16
CA TYR A 430 -21.35 4.44 10.13
C TYR A 430 -22.68 5.15 9.87
N ASP A 431 -22.61 6.47 9.71
CA ASP A 431 -23.73 7.29 9.26
C ASP A 431 -23.73 7.39 7.73
N ASN A 432 -24.90 7.17 7.12
CA ASN A 432 -25.03 7.11 5.67
C ASN A 432 -25.29 8.49 5.01
N GLY A 433 -25.81 9.46 5.77
CA GLY A 433 -26.29 10.73 5.20
C GLY A 433 -27.47 10.57 4.22
N TYR A 434 -28.08 11.67 3.80
CA TYR A 434 -29.35 11.66 3.08
C TYR A 434 -29.35 10.88 1.76
N ALA A 435 -28.32 11.08 0.93
CA ALA A 435 -28.27 10.48 -0.40
C ALA A 435 -28.15 8.95 -0.34
N LEU A 436 -27.22 8.45 0.47
CA LEU A 436 -27.00 7.02 0.62
C LEU A 436 -28.12 6.34 1.41
N THR A 437 -28.70 7.00 2.43
CA THR A 437 -29.91 6.51 3.09
C THR A 437 -31.05 6.31 2.09
N SER A 438 -31.29 7.26 1.18
CA SER A 438 -32.28 7.11 0.11
C SER A 438 -31.95 5.91 -0.79
N TYR A 439 -30.67 5.71 -1.14
CA TYR A 439 -30.21 4.57 -1.94
C TYR A 439 -30.55 3.23 -1.30
N LEU A 440 -30.21 3.07 -0.02
CA LEU A 440 -30.43 1.83 0.74
C LEU A 440 -31.92 1.53 0.95
N GLU A 441 -32.75 2.54 1.22
CA GLU A 441 -34.21 2.36 1.24
C GLU A 441 -34.75 1.92 -0.13
N GLY A 442 -34.14 2.41 -1.23
CA GLY A 442 -34.40 1.90 -2.57
C GLY A 442 -34.14 0.39 -2.67
N PHE A 443 -32.98 -0.09 -2.22
CA PHE A 443 -32.67 -1.53 -2.22
C PHE A 443 -33.71 -2.34 -1.45
N LYS A 444 -34.11 -1.86 -0.28
CA LYS A 444 -35.14 -2.49 0.54
C LYS A 444 -36.48 -2.61 -0.19
N GLN A 445 -36.81 -1.61 -0.99
CA GLN A 445 -38.03 -1.57 -1.81
C GLN A 445 -37.89 -2.34 -3.14
N GLY A 446 -36.68 -2.79 -3.51
CA GLY A 446 -36.39 -3.43 -4.79
C GLY A 446 -36.30 -2.45 -5.96
N ALA A 447 -35.73 -1.28 -5.70
CA ALA A 447 -35.50 -0.23 -6.68
C ALA A 447 -34.05 0.28 -6.61
N LEU A 448 -33.47 0.60 -7.76
CA LEU A 448 -32.25 1.40 -7.81
C LEU A 448 -32.64 2.87 -7.71
N ARG A 449 -31.90 3.65 -6.93
CA ARG A 449 -32.12 5.10 -6.82
C ARG A 449 -30.85 5.85 -7.20
N GLY A 450 -31.04 7.00 -7.82
CA GLY A 450 -29.99 7.92 -8.22
C GLY A 450 -30.38 9.36 -7.90
N SER A 451 -29.48 10.28 -8.19
CA SER A 451 -29.69 11.72 -7.99
C SER A 451 -29.33 12.50 -9.24
N ARG A 452 -30.16 13.47 -9.62
CA ARG A 452 -29.97 14.30 -10.81
C ARG A 452 -29.42 15.67 -10.42
N CYS A 453 -28.28 16.04 -11.01
CA CYS A 453 -27.78 17.40 -10.92
C CYS A 453 -28.58 18.32 -11.85
N THR A 454 -29.15 19.42 -11.32
CA THR A 454 -29.87 20.40 -12.14
C THR A 454 -28.94 21.30 -12.96
N GLY A 455 -27.66 21.42 -12.57
CA GLY A 455 -26.67 22.22 -13.29
C GLY A 455 -26.18 21.56 -14.58
N CYS A 456 -25.74 20.29 -14.53
CA CYS A 456 -25.24 19.57 -15.71
C CYS A 456 -26.20 18.50 -16.25
N GLY A 457 -27.35 18.28 -15.60
CA GLY A 457 -28.33 17.25 -15.99
C GLY A 457 -27.91 15.81 -15.68
N ARG A 458 -26.69 15.58 -15.16
CA ARG A 458 -26.14 14.25 -14.88
C ARG A 458 -26.96 13.52 -13.82
N ILE A 459 -27.41 12.31 -14.16
CA ILE A 459 -28.02 11.37 -13.21
C ILE A 459 -26.93 10.44 -12.68
N MET A 460 -26.73 10.42 -11.36
CA MET A 460 -25.64 9.75 -10.67
C MET A 460 -26.14 8.54 -9.88
N ILE A 461 -25.40 7.43 -9.96
CA ILE A 461 -25.56 6.23 -9.13
C ILE A 461 -24.17 5.75 -8.68
N PRO A 462 -23.93 5.50 -7.37
CA PRO A 462 -24.80 5.84 -6.23
C PRO A 462 -25.21 7.32 -6.19
N PRO A 463 -26.39 7.66 -5.61
CA PRO A 463 -26.83 9.04 -5.52
C PRO A 463 -25.87 9.87 -4.67
N ARG A 464 -25.75 11.16 -5.01
CA ARG A 464 -24.87 12.12 -4.33
C ARG A 464 -25.69 13.32 -3.88
N SER A 465 -25.33 13.91 -2.73
CA SER A 465 -25.96 15.14 -2.21
C SER A 465 -25.35 16.42 -2.81
N PHE A 466 -24.33 16.29 -3.65
CA PHE A 466 -23.69 17.39 -4.37
C PHE A 466 -23.15 16.90 -5.72
N CYS A 467 -22.87 17.84 -6.63
CA CYS A 467 -22.22 17.55 -7.91
C CYS A 467 -20.80 18.11 -7.93
N GLU A 468 -19.80 17.23 -8.02
CA GLU A 468 -18.38 17.60 -8.08
C GLU A 468 -17.99 18.33 -9.38
N LEU A 469 -18.80 18.21 -10.43
CA LEU A 469 -18.58 18.89 -11.72
C LEU A 469 -19.32 20.24 -11.83
N CYS A 470 -20.20 20.56 -10.87
CA CYS A 470 -20.98 21.81 -10.87
C CYS A 470 -20.66 22.65 -9.62
N ASN A 471 -19.37 22.84 -9.33
CA ASN A 471 -18.91 23.65 -8.20
C ASN A 471 -19.54 23.24 -6.85
N LEU A 472 -19.62 21.93 -6.59
CA LEU A 472 -20.21 21.35 -5.38
C LEU A 472 -21.67 21.78 -5.13
N GLN A 473 -22.40 22.12 -6.18
CA GLN A 473 -23.82 22.49 -6.06
C GLN A 473 -24.60 21.37 -5.35
N PRO A 474 -25.45 21.70 -4.35
CA PRO A 474 -26.32 20.73 -3.70
C PRO A 474 -27.25 20.03 -4.69
N VAL A 475 -27.48 18.75 -4.45
CA VAL A 475 -28.35 17.89 -5.25
C VAL A 475 -29.44 17.31 -4.36
N HIS A 476 -30.69 17.65 -4.68
CA HIS A 476 -31.89 17.22 -3.96
C HIS A 476 -32.91 16.51 -4.85
N ASP A 477 -32.68 16.48 -6.17
CA ASP A 477 -33.54 15.79 -7.13
C ASP A 477 -33.16 14.31 -7.17
N TYR A 478 -33.90 13.48 -6.44
CA TYR A 478 -33.71 12.04 -6.40
C TYR A 478 -34.68 11.33 -7.34
N CYS A 479 -34.24 10.22 -7.93
CA CYS A 479 -35.05 9.46 -8.87
C CYS A 479 -34.84 7.95 -8.72
N GLU A 480 -35.87 7.17 -9.04
CA GLU A 480 -35.75 5.74 -9.27
C GLU A 480 -35.22 5.48 -10.68
N LEU A 481 -34.26 4.57 -10.76
CA LEU A 481 -33.63 4.11 -11.97
C LEU A 481 -34.17 2.73 -12.38
N PRO A 482 -34.14 2.41 -13.68
CA PRO A 482 -34.30 1.04 -14.16
C PRO A 482 -33.38 0.07 -13.41
N ASP A 483 -33.87 -1.13 -13.15
CA ASP A 483 -33.06 -2.25 -12.64
C ASP A 483 -32.31 -3.00 -13.74
N THR A 484 -32.15 -2.36 -14.90
CA THR A 484 -31.47 -2.88 -16.09
C THR A 484 -30.20 -2.10 -16.36
N GLY A 485 -29.27 -2.73 -17.06
CA GLY A 485 -28.03 -2.09 -17.44
C GLY A 485 -27.26 -2.85 -18.50
N THR A 486 -26.03 -2.39 -18.73
CA THR A 486 -25.10 -2.97 -19.69
C THR A 486 -23.81 -3.35 -18.99
N VAL A 487 -23.32 -4.58 -19.19
CA VAL A 487 -21.99 -5.00 -18.74
C VAL A 487 -20.93 -4.17 -19.48
N GLN A 488 -20.22 -3.30 -18.76
CA GLN A 488 -19.13 -2.50 -19.32
C GLN A 488 -17.82 -3.27 -19.38
N THR A 489 -17.57 -4.10 -18.36
CA THR A 489 -16.42 -4.99 -18.23
C THR A 489 -16.68 -5.99 -17.10
N TYR A 490 -15.91 -7.07 -17.04
CA TYR A 490 -16.10 -8.17 -16.10
C TYR A 490 -14.80 -8.93 -15.82
N THR A 491 -14.85 -9.79 -14.81
CA THR A 491 -13.81 -10.77 -14.52
C THR A 491 -14.43 -12.10 -14.07
N LEU A 492 -13.71 -13.20 -14.29
CA LEU A 492 -14.12 -14.55 -13.91
C LEU A 492 -13.22 -15.03 -12.78
N SER A 493 -13.70 -14.94 -11.54
CA SER A 493 -12.90 -15.25 -10.35
C SER A 493 -12.91 -16.73 -10.01
N HIS A 494 -11.73 -17.24 -9.69
CA HIS A 494 -11.47 -18.60 -9.18
C HIS A 494 -11.01 -18.59 -7.72
N VAL A 495 -11.05 -17.43 -7.05
CA VAL A 495 -10.60 -17.25 -5.67
C VAL A 495 -11.62 -16.46 -4.85
N ASN A 496 -11.62 -16.67 -3.53
CA ASN A 496 -12.38 -15.89 -2.55
C ASN A 496 -11.68 -14.57 -2.22
N TRP A 497 -12.33 -13.75 -1.39
CA TRP A 497 -11.82 -12.45 -0.95
C TRP A 497 -10.48 -12.53 -0.18
N ASP A 498 -10.26 -13.62 0.53
CA ASP A 498 -9.02 -13.92 1.25
C ASP A 498 -7.93 -14.56 0.35
N SER A 499 -8.16 -14.60 -0.97
CA SER A 499 -7.35 -15.26 -1.99
C SER A 499 -7.26 -16.79 -1.91
N SER A 500 -8.11 -17.45 -1.10
CA SER A 500 -8.25 -18.91 -1.12
C SER A 500 -8.94 -19.39 -2.40
N PRO A 501 -8.64 -20.59 -2.94
CA PRO A 501 -9.32 -21.11 -4.12
C PRO A 501 -10.82 -21.35 -3.90
N LEU A 502 -11.64 -21.08 -4.91
CA LEU A 502 -13.03 -21.51 -4.92
C LEU A 502 -13.15 -23.04 -5.07
N PRO A 503 -14.28 -23.65 -4.64
CA PRO A 503 -14.58 -25.05 -4.91
C PRO A 503 -14.43 -25.39 -6.40
N ARG A 504 -13.89 -26.58 -6.70
CA ARG A 504 -13.60 -27.00 -8.08
C ARG A 504 -14.84 -26.86 -8.98
N GLY A 505 -14.68 -26.15 -10.09
CA GLY A 505 -15.75 -25.91 -11.07
C GLY A 505 -16.64 -24.71 -10.77
N ARG A 506 -16.55 -24.09 -9.58
CA ARG A 506 -17.20 -22.83 -9.29
C ARG A 506 -16.37 -21.67 -9.84
N VAL A 507 -17.06 -20.71 -10.44
CA VAL A 507 -16.52 -19.44 -10.94
C VAL A 507 -17.48 -18.35 -10.55
N ASP A 508 -16.99 -17.34 -9.84
CA ASP A 508 -17.79 -16.18 -9.47
C ASP A 508 -17.53 -15.08 -10.52
N VAL A 509 -18.59 -14.55 -11.13
CA VAL A 509 -18.48 -13.52 -12.18
C VAL A 509 -18.81 -12.16 -11.58
N PHE A 510 -17.85 -11.25 -11.57
CA PHE A 510 -18.07 -9.85 -11.17
C PHE A 510 -18.03 -8.95 -12.41
N ALA A 511 -18.93 -7.98 -12.48
CA ALA A 511 -19.04 -7.06 -13.60
C ALA A 511 -19.33 -5.64 -13.12
N VAL A 512 -18.81 -4.66 -13.87
CA VAL A 512 -19.26 -3.27 -13.78
C VAL A 512 -20.44 -3.10 -14.72
N ILE A 513 -21.56 -2.64 -14.17
CA ILE A 513 -22.83 -2.54 -14.86
C ILE A 513 -23.19 -1.05 -14.97
N ALA A 514 -23.15 -0.52 -16.19
CA ALA A 514 -23.70 0.81 -16.47
C ALA A 514 -25.22 0.74 -16.39
N ILE A 515 -25.81 1.49 -15.46
CA ILE A 515 -27.26 1.43 -15.19
C ILE A 515 -28.00 2.27 -16.23
N ASP A 516 -29.04 1.70 -16.84
CA ASP A 516 -29.84 2.40 -17.82
C ASP A 516 -30.50 3.64 -17.17
N GLY A 517 -30.60 4.76 -17.89
CA GLY A 517 -31.17 6.01 -17.36
C GLY A 517 -30.21 6.84 -16.50
N ALA A 518 -29.09 6.29 -16.04
CA ALA A 518 -28.00 7.08 -15.47
C ALA A 518 -27.16 7.77 -16.57
N ALA A 519 -26.32 8.71 -16.17
CA ALA A 519 -25.38 9.33 -17.10
C ALA A 519 -24.34 8.31 -17.62
N PRO A 520 -23.68 8.59 -18.77
CA PRO A 520 -22.62 7.73 -19.28
C PRO A 520 -21.60 7.39 -18.20
N GLU A 521 -21.12 6.14 -18.22
CA GLU A 521 -20.13 5.60 -17.29
C GLU A 521 -20.59 5.43 -15.84
N MET A 522 -21.78 5.92 -15.46
CA MET A 522 -22.33 5.69 -14.13
C MET A 522 -22.83 4.25 -13.98
N GLY A 523 -22.22 3.51 -13.07
CA GLY A 523 -22.55 2.14 -12.81
C GLY A 523 -22.25 1.69 -11.39
N LEU A 524 -22.43 0.39 -11.18
CA LEU A 524 -22.06 -0.30 -9.96
C LEU A 524 -21.41 -1.64 -10.31
N VAL A 525 -20.56 -2.11 -9.42
CA VAL A 525 -20.00 -3.46 -9.49
C VAL A 525 -20.98 -4.44 -8.84
N HIS A 526 -21.26 -5.56 -9.48
CA HIS A 526 -22.05 -6.64 -8.88
C HIS A 526 -21.73 -8.00 -9.51
N ARG A 527 -22.22 -9.06 -8.89
CA ARG A 527 -22.19 -10.43 -9.44
C ARG A 527 -23.13 -10.59 -10.64
N LEU A 528 -22.70 -11.35 -11.65
CA LEU A 528 -23.57 -11.90 -12.70
C LEU A 528 -23.98 -13.34 -12.37
N GLY A 529 -25.24 -13.66 -12.64
CA GLY A 529 -25.82 -14.99 -12.46
C GLY A 529 -26.63 -15.41 -13.70
N GLU A 530 -27.11 -16.65 -13.71
CA GLU A 530 -27.87 -17.22 -14.83
C GLU A 530 -27.15 -17.13 -16.20
N VAL A 531 -25.82 -17.10 -16.18
CA VAL A 531 -24.97 -17.03 -17.38
C VAL A 531 -23.74 -17.92 -17.17
N SER A 532 -23.37 -18.69 -18.18
CA SER A 532 -22.11 -19.43 -18.15
C SER A 532 -20.95 -18.47 -18.34
N ALA A 533 -19.83 -18.70 -17.66
CA ALA A 533 -18.63 -17.88 -17.75
C ALA A 533 -18.15 -17.64 -19.21
N LYS A 534 -18.33 -18.64 -20.09
CA LYS A 534 -17.98 -18.57 -21.52
C LYS A 534 -18.88 -17.66 -22.36
N ASP A 535 -20.09 -17.36 -21.88
CA ASP A 535 -21.11 -16.61 -22.61
C ASP A 535 -21.14 -15.13 -22.20
N VAL A 536 -20.39 -14.75 -21.15
CA VAL A 536 -20.28 -13.37 -20.66
C VAL A 536 -19.52 -12.52 -21.68
N LYS A 537 -20.05 -11.32 -21.98
CA LYS A 537 -19.42 -10.39 -22.92
C LYS A 537 -19.69 -8.93 -22.54
N ILE A 538 -18.74 -8.08 -22.86
CA ILE A 538 -18.91 -6.62 -22.82
C ILE A 538 -20.05 -6.24 -23.77
N GLY A 539 -20.92 -5.33 -23.33
CA GLY A 539 -22.12 -4.92 -24.05
C GLY A 539 -23.35 -5.80 -23.80
N MET A 540 -23.25 -6.86 -23.00
CA MET A 540 -24.40 -7.68 -22.61
C MET A 540 -25.41 -6.86 -21.80
N LYS A 541 -26.69 -6.89 -22.21
CA LYS A 541 -27.79 -6.33 -21.42
C LYS A 541 -28.17 -7.26 -20.29
N VAL A 542 -28.37 -6.68 -19.11
CA VAL A 542 -28.65 -7.41 -17.87
C VAL A 542 -29.75 -6.75 -17.04
N ARG A 543 -30.34 -7.51 -16.12
CA ARG A 543 -31.35 -7.06 -15.14
C ARG A 543 -31.04 -7.59 -13.75
N ALA A 544 -31.25 -6.78 -12.73
CA ALA A 544 -31.09 -7.18 -11.34
C ALA A 544 -32.11 -8.26 -10.96
N VAL A 545 -31.66 -9.28 -10.25
CA VAL A 545 -32.49 -10.27 -9.57
C VAL A 545 -32.47 -9.96 -8.09
N TRP A 546 -33.62 -9.54 -7.57
CA TRP A 546 -33.76 -9.12 -6.18
C TRP A 546 -34.03 -10.31 -5.24
N LYS A 547 -33.67 -10.17 -3.97
CA LYS A 547 -34.23 -11.00 -2.89
C LYS A 547 -35.74 -10.82 -2.79
N ASP A 548 -36.40 -11.75 -2.10
CA ASP A 548 -37.82 -11.61 -1.77
C ASP A 548 -37.99 -10.40 -0.84
N ALA A 549 -39.09 -9.67 -0.96
CA ALA A 549 -39.26 -8.38 -0.27
C ALA A 549 -39.08 -8.46 1.26
N LYS A 550 -39.42 -9.61 1.87
CA LYS A 550 -39.25 -9.87 3.31
C LYS A 550 -37.80 -10.05 3.76
N ASP A 551 -36.90 -10.40 2.85
CA ASP A 551 -35.47 -10.70 3.13
C ASP A 551 -34.55 -9.54 2.73
N ARG A 552 -35.13 -8.39 2.35
CA ARG A 552 -34.38 -7.19 1.98
C ARG A 552 -34.14 -6.31 3.19
N GLU A 553 -32.89 -5.91 3.38
CA GLU A 553 -32.43 -5.22 4.59
C GLU A 553 -32.04 -3.77 4.35
N GLY A 554 -32.03 -3.32 3.09
CA GLY A 554 -31.45 -2.05 2.68
C GLY A 554 -29.94 -2.17 2.52
N SER A 555 -29.52 -3.14 1.71
CA SER A 555 -28.11 -3.45 1.42
C SER A 555 -27.93 -3.67 -0.08
N VAL A 556 -26.72 -3.43 -0.60
CA VAL A 556 -26.39 -3.80 -1.98
C VAL A 556 -26.60 -5.28 -2.26
N LEU A 557 -26.50 -6.13 -1.22
CA LEU A 557 -26.77 -7.57 -1.28
C LEU A 557 -28.27 -7.92 -1.40
N ASP A 558 -29.18 -6.94 -1.37
CA ASP A 558 -30.59 -7.17 -1.70
C ASP A 558 -30.77 -7.50 -3.20
N ILE A 559 -29.79 -7.12 -4.02
CA ILE A 559 -29.58 -7.72 -5.33
C ILE A 559 -28.80 -9.01 -5.14
N LYS A 560 -29.39 -10.15 -5.54
CA LYS A 560 -28.69 -11.45 -5.51
C LYS A 560 -27.57 -11.48 -6.55
N TYR A 561 -27.89 -11.02 -7.77
CA TYR A 561 -27.00 -10.90 -8.92
C TYR A 561 -27.75 -10.18 -10.06
N PHE A 562 -27.06 -9.88 -11.15
CA PHE A 562 -27.68 -9.48 -12.41
C PHE A 562 -27.70 -10.66 -13.39
N ARG A 563 -28.84 -10.90 -14.06
CA ARG A 563 -29.00 -11.94 -15.08
C ARG A 563 -28.99 -11.34 -16.49
N PRO A 564 -28.61 -12.09 -17.55
CA PRO A 564 -28.80 -11.65 -18.92
C PRO A 564 -30.26 -11.32 -19.24
N LEU A 565 -30.47 -10.22 -19.95
CA LEU A 565 -31.77 -9.82 -20.45
C LEU A 565 -32.08 -10.60 -21.75
N GLY A 566 -33.17 -11.37 -21.77
CA GLY A 566 -33.58 -12.10 -22.96
C GLY A 566 -34.04 -11.17 -24.10
N THR A 567 -33.95 -11.64 -25.35
CA THR A 567 -34.28 -10.85 -26.56
C THR A 567 -35.71 -10.31 -26.63
N ARG A 568 -36.63 -10.81 -25.80
CA ARG A 568 -38.05 -10.42 -25.76
C ARG A 568 -38.40 -9.45 -24.61
N GLU A 569 -37.52 -9.25 -23.63
CA GLU A 569 -37.77 -8.34 -22.51
C GLU A 569 -37.34 -6.91 -22.91
N ARG A 570 -38.29 -6.08 -23.36
CA ARG A 570 -38.04 -4.69 -23.80
C ARG A 570 -38.59 -3.60 -22.85
N ASN A 571 -39.28 -3.99 -21.78
CA ASN A 571 -39.81 -3.02 -20.82
C ASN A 571 -38.67 -2.55 -19.88
N LEU A 572 -38.06 -1.44 -20.27
CA LEU A 572 -37.20 -0.62 -19.43
C LEU A 572 -38.15 0.28 -18.61
N ARG A 573 -38.09 0.22 -17.28
CA ARG A 573 -38.75 1.26 -16.45
C ARG A 573 -38.21 2.62 -16.91
N THR A 574 -39.02 3.67 -16.87
CA THR A 574 -38.51 5.03 -17.09
C THR A 574 -37.95 5.59 -15.79
N VAL A 575 -37.06 6.57 -15.87
CA VAL A 575 -36.58 7.31 -14.68
C VAL A 575 -37.79 7.99 -14.03
N LYS A 576 -38.01 7.76 -12.74
CA LYS A 576 -39.14 8.32 -11.99
C LYS A 576 -38.66 9.26 -10.88
N PRO A 577 -39.09 10.52 -10.82
CA PRO A 577 -38.77 11.40 -9.70
C PRO A 577 -39.30 10.85 -8.37
N ILE A 578 -38.53 11.01 -7.30
CA ILE A 578 -38.93 10.70 -5.92
C ILE A 578 -39.37 12.00 -5.24
N LYS A 579 -40.48 11.96 -4.51
CA LYS A 579 -40.98 13.15 -3.81
C LYS A 579 -40.11 13.47 -2.59
N PRO A 580 -39.83 14.76 -2.29
CA PRO A 580 -39.01 15.14 -1.12
C PRO A 580 -39.48 14.52 0.21
N ALA A 581 -40.80 14.45 0.44
CA ALA A 581 -41.36 13.86 1.65
C ALA A 581 -41.00 12.37 1.86
N GLU A 582 -40.70 11.63 0.78
CA GLU A 582 -40.24 10.23 0.87
C GLU A 582 -38.76 10.11 1.27
N ILE A 583 -37.97 11.16 1.01
CA ILE A 583 -36.58 11.27 1.46
C ILE A 583 -36.55 11.65 2.94
N ASP A 584 -37.39 12.61 3.35
CA ASP A 584 -37.48 13.09 4.74
C ASP A 584 -38.00 12.02 5.71
N ALA A 585 -38.82 11.08 5.23
CA ALA A 585 -39.32 9.95 6.00
C ALA A 585 -38.29 8.82 6.17
N ALA A 586 -37.16 8.87 5.48
CA ALA A 586 -36.15 7.81 5.54
C ALA A 586 -35.41 7.84 6.88
N SER A 587 -35.67 6.86 7.75
CA SER A 587 -34.94 6.73 9.00
C SER A 587 -33.55 6.14 8.72
N ALA A 588 -32.50 6.95 8.89
CA ALA A 588 -31.14 6.46 8.81
C ALA A 588 -30.92 5.34 9.83
N LYS A 589 -30.47 4.18 9.35
CA LYS A 589 -29.95 3.10 10.20
C LYS A 589 -28.44 3.13 10.12
N SER A 590 -27.79 2.94 11.27
CA SER A 590 -26.39 2.53 11.27
C SER A 590 -26.32 1.04 10.98
N PHE A 591 -25.25 0.64 10.27
CA PHE A 591 -24.93 -0.76 10.05
C PHE A 591 -23.66 -1.11 10.83
N PRO A 592 -23.63 -2.23 11.57
CA PRO A 592 -22.41 -2.68 12.21
C PRO A 592 -21.40 -3.10 11.13
N GLY A 593 -20.24 -2.45 11.12
CA GLY A 593 -19.11 -2.84 10.29
C GLY A 593 -18.15 -3.76 11.05
N ARG A 594 -17.55 -4.73 10.36
CA ARG A 594 -16.46 -5.55 10.87
C ARG A 594 -15.34 -5.61 9.84
N ILE A 595 -14.11 -5.42 10.29
CA ILE A 595 -12.91 -5.66 9.49
C ILE A 595 -12.30 -6.98 9.98
N PRO A 596 -12.52 -8.12 9.28
CA PRO A 596 -12.16 -9.46 9.77
C PRO A 596 -10.67 -9.75 9.51
N MET A 597 -9.79 -8.97 10.14
CA MET A 597 -8.35 -9.05 9.92
C MET A 597 -7.65 -9.77 11.07
N GLU A 598 -6.64 -10.57 10.71
CA GLU A 598 -5.74 -11.24 11.64
C GLU A 598 -4.30 -10.92 11.28
N TYR A 599 -3.45 -10.82 12.31
CA TYR A 599 -2.06 -10.40 12.17
C TYR A 599 -1.13 -11.37 12.89
N LEU A 600 -0.01 -11.69 12.24
CA LEU A 600 1.10 -12.45 12.82
C LEU A 600 2.39 -11.63 12.74
N TYR A 601 2.78 -11.03 13.86
CA TYR A 601 3.98 -10.21 13.95
C TYR A 601 5.19 -11.06 14.33
N THR A 602 6.30 -10.88 13.61
CA THR A 602 7.59 -11.38 14.08
C THR A 602 8.04 -10.55 15.28
N ALA A 603 8.69 -11.16 16.26
CA ALA A 603 9.30 -10.42 17.37
C ALA A 603 10.55 -9.60 16.94
N GLY A 604 10.89 -9.55 15.64
CA GLY A 604 12.11 -8.93 15.14
C GLY A 604 13.37 -9.73 15.46
N LEU A 605 14.53 -9.15 15.13
CA LEU A 605 15.83 -9.75 15.41
C LEU A 605 16.05 -9.88 16.93
N GLY A 606 15.80 -8.80 17.68
CA GLY A 606 16.04 -8.75 19.13
C GLY A 606 14.95 -9.42 19.98
N GLY A 607 13.68 -9.27 19.61
CA GLY A 607 12.56 -9.71 20.47
C GLY A 607 12.43 -11.24 20.59
N SER A 608 12.97 -12.00 19.64
CA SER A 608 12.90 -13.47 19.66
C SER A 608 13.55 -14.06 20.93
N ARG A 609 14.78 -13.63 21.24
CA ARG A 609 15.48 -14.05 22.46
C ARG A 609 14.82 -13.48 23.71
N PHE A 610 14.42 -12.21 23.65
CA PHE A 610 13.79 -11.49 24.75
C PHE A 610 12.55 -12.19 25.30
N TYR A 611 11.60 -12.55 24.44
CA TYR A 611 10.38 -13.22 24.89
C TYR A 611 10.68 -14.61 25.46
N ALA A 612 11.61 -15.36 24.86
CA ALA A 612 12.03 -16.66 25.39
C ALA A 612 12.73 -16.56 26.77
N ASP A 613 13.46 -15.47 27.01
CA ASP A 613 14.08 -15.18 28.32
C ASP A 613 13.04 -14.75 29.35
N LEU A 614 12.12 -13.84 28.97
CA LEU A 614 11.03 -13.37 29.83
C LEU A 614 10.18 -14.52 30.37
N ALA A 615 9.84 -15.49 29.52
CA ALA A 615 9.04 -16.65 29.94
C ALA A 615 9.72 -17.49 31.05
N LYS A 616 11.05 -17.45 31.11
CA LYS A 616 11.89 -18.11 32.12
C LYS A 616 12.21 -17.20 33.32
N GLY A 617 11.63 -16.00 33.40
CA GLY A 617 11.94 -15.00 34.43
C GLY A 617 13.33 -14.38 34.27
N ARG A 618 13.91 -14.40 33.06
CA ARG A 618 15.19 -13.77 32.73
C ARG A 618 14.95 -12.54 31.85
N LEU A 619 15.93 -11.66 31.79
CA LEU A 619 15.89 -10.47 30.95
C LEU A 619 17.22 -10.29 30.23
N SER A 620 17.17 -10.03 28.94
CA SER A 620 18.32 -9.67 28.13
C SER A 620 17.99 -8.49 27.23
N GLY A 621 19.01 -7.73 26.88
CA GLY A 621 18.91 -6.58 25.99
C GLY A 621 20.03 -6.56 24.97
N THR A 622 20.07 -5.51 24.15
CA THR A 622 21.17 -5.27 23.19
C THR A 622 22.03 -4.13 23.70
N TRP A 623 23.33 -4.38 23.88
CA TRP A 623 24.28 -3.35 24.29
C TRP A 623 24.72 -2.49 23.13
N CYS A 624 24.71 -1.17 23.31
CA CYS A 624 25.22 -0.23 22.33
C CYS A 624 26.49 0.42 22.87
N SER A 625 27.55 0.42 22.06
CA SER A 625 28.81 1.08 22.40
C SER A 625 28.72 2.60 22.34
N HIS A 626 27.74 3.16 21.63
CA HIS A 626 27.58 4.61 21.48
C HIS A 626 26.93 5.25 22.72
N CYS A 627 25.81 4.69 23.20
CA CYS A 627 25.15 5.18 24.41
C CYS A 627 25.61 4.49 25.70
N GLU A 628 26.58 3.56 25.59
CA GLU A 628 27.16 2.77 26.69
C GLU A 628 26.13 2.06 27.57
N ALA A 629 24.96 1.74 27.02
CA ALA A 629 23.85 1.16 27.77
C ALA A 629 23.28 -0.09 27.09
N VAL A 630 22.54 -0.88 27.88
CA VAL A 630 21.79 -2.03 27.39
C VAL A 630 20.35 -1.59 27.07
N HIS A 631 19.93 -1.70 25.82
CA HIS A 631 18.55 -1.41 25.43
C HIS A 631 17.61 -2.55 25.85
N VAL A 632 16.53 -2.19 26.55
CA VAL A 632 15.47 -3.09 27.01
C VAL A 632 14.10 -2.48 26.67
N PRO A 633 13.28 -3.12 25.82
CA PRO A 633 13.55 -4.37 25.08
C PRO A 633 14.75 -4.27 24.12
N PRO A 634 15.37 -5.39 23.72
CA PRO A 634 16.46 -5.37 22.75
C PRO A 634 16.00 -4.82 21.40
N THR A 635 16.83 -3.96 20.82
CA THR A 635 16.64 -3.36 19.50
C THR A 635 17.82 -3.71 18.58
N ALA A 636 17.59 -3.78 17.27
CA ALA A 636 18.65 -3.87 16.26
C ALA A 636 19.07 -2.51 15.70
N PHE A 637 18.52 -1.41 16.24
CA PHE A 637 18.87 -0.05 15.89
C PHE A 637 18.86 0.83 17.14
N CYS A 638 19.96 1.54 17.40
CA CYS A 638 20.04 2.54 18.46
C CYS A 638 19.69 3.91 17.91
N GLU A 639 18.60 4.51 18.40
CA GLU A 639 18.13 5.84 18.04
C GLU A 639 19.00 6.97 18.57
N PHE A 640 19.79 6.74 19.62
CA PHE A 640 20.71 7.74 20.17
C PHE A 640 21.99 7.83 19.35
N GLY A 641 22.55 6.68 18.98
CA GLY A 641 23.78 6.61 18.19
C GLY A 641 23.56 6.50 16.69
N MET A 642 22.31 6.31 16.26
CA MET A 642 21.91 6.08 14.87
C MET A 642 22.72 4.97 14.19
N VAL A 643 22.97 3.89 14.94
CA VAL A 643 23.75 2.72 14.52
C VAL A 643 22.91 1.45 14.54
N LEU A 644 23.10 0.60 13.52
CA LEU A 644 22.61 -0.78 13.56
C LEU A 644 23.37 -1.57 14.64
N LEU A 645 22.64 -2.43 15.35
CA LEU A 645 23.17 -3.29 16.40
C LEU A 645 23.02 -4.75 15.98
N ASP A 646 24.07 -5.55 16.19
CA ASP A 646 24.01 -7.00 16.08
C ASP A 646 23.43 -7.55 17.39
N VAL A 647 22.12 -7.82 17.38
CA VAL A 647 21.36 -8.24 18.56
C VAL A 647 21.91 -9.50 19.22
N ASP A 648 22.61 -10.37 18.48
CA ASP A 648 23.17 -11.61 19.00
C ASP A 648 24.57 -11.40 19.56
N LYS A 649 25.46 -10.72 18.83
CA LYS A 649 26.83 -10.44 19.31
C LYS A 649 26.85 -9.43 20.46
N GLN A 650 25.91 -8.49 20.47
CA GLN A 650 25.80 -7.45 21.48
C GLN A 650 24.80 -7.78 22.59
N ALA A 651 24.34 -9.02 22.66
CA ALA A 651 23.48 -9.50 23.74
C ALA A 651 24.11 -9.28 25.12
N ARG A 652 23.36 -8.71 26.07
CA ARG A 652 23.75 -8.65 27.48
C ARG A 652 22.59 -9.07 28.38
N ALA A 653 22.91 -9.83 29.42
CA ALA A 653 21.95 -10.16 30.46
C ALA A 653 21.67 -8.93 31.33
N VAL A 654 20.43 -8.76 31.76
CA VAL A 654 19.99 -7.71 32.68
C VAL A 654 19.64 -8.37 34.01
N ASN A 655 20.12 -7.78 35.11
CA ASN A 655 19.82 -8.28 36.44
C ASN A 655 18.34 -8.06 36.77
N VAL A 656 17.51 -9.08 36.59
CA VAL A 656 16.06 -9.00 36.91
C VAL A 656 15.77 -8.66 38.37
N ALA A 657 16.72 -8.89 39.27
CA ALA A 657 16.59 -8.56 40.68
C ALA A 657 16.83 -7.06 40.97
N SER A 658 17.28 -6.25 40.01
CA SER A 658 17.44 -4.80 40.21
C SER A 658 16.24 -3.98 39.74
N GLY A 659 15.12 -4.63 39.35
CA GLY A 659 13.93 -3.94 38.85
C GLY A 659 13.28 -3.04 39.91
N VAL A 660 12.89 -1.83 39.48
CA VAL A 660 12.24 -0.82 40.31
C VAL A 660 11.02 -0.25 39.58
N VAL A 661 9.91 -0.05 40.30
CA VAL A 661 8.73 0.63 39.77
C VAL A 661 9.08 2.09 39.46
N LEU A 662 9.02 2.47 38.19
CA LEU A 662 9.18 3.86 37.74
C LEU A 662 7.85 4.62 37.80
N SER A 663 6.77 3.95 37.43
CA SER A 663 5.40 4.49 37.43
C SER A 663 4.40 3.34 37.49
N PHE A 664 3.18 3.61 37.95
CA PHE A 664 2.09 2.65 37.92
C PHE A 664 0.73 3.34 37.81
N THR A 665 -0.29 2.58 37.40
CA THR A 665 -1.70 2.99 37.41
C THR A 665 -2.59 1.83 37.83
N GLU A 666 -3.77 2.16 38.34
CA GLU A 666 -4.83 1.20 38.63
C GLU A 666 -5.87 1.25 37.50
N VAL A 667 -6.09 0.10 36.85
CA VAL A 667 -7.09 -0.06 35.81
C VAL A 667 -8.38 -0.54 36.46
N HIS A 668 -9.44 0.26 36.37
CA HIS A 668 -10.76 -0.02 36.95
C HIS A 668 -11.79 -0.46 35.91
N GLU A 669 -11.51 -0.30 34.62
CA GLU A 669 -12.42 -0.61 33.52
C GLU A 669 -11.77 -1.53 32.48
N ASP A 670 -12.57 -2.36 31.84
CA ASP A 670 -12.18 -3.14 30.67
C ASP A 670 -12.17 -2.29 29.39
N ARG A 671 -11.74 -2.88 28.27
CA ARG A 671 -11.67 -2.19 26.96
C ARG A 671 -13.03 -1.83 26.36
N SER A 672 -14.12 -2.35 26.93
CA SER A 672 -15.50 -2.04 26.53
C SER A 672 -16.13 -0.97 27.43
N GLY A 673 -15.41 -0.47 28.43
CA GLY A 673 -15.89 0.51 29.40
C GLY A 673 -16.69 -0.10 30.56
N HIS A 674 -16.62 -1.42 30.79
CA HIS A 674 -17.25 -2.04 31.97
C HIS A 674 -16.31 -2.01 33.17
N LEU A 675 -16.85 -1.72 34.36
CA LEU A 675 -16.10 -1.77 35.61
C LEU A 675 -15.62 -3.21 35.92
N LEU A 676 -14.38 -3.32 36.39
CA LEU A 676 -13.79 -4.57 36.86
C LEU A 676 -14.23 -4.86 38.30
N ASP A 677 -14.37 -6.13 38.66
CA ASP A 677 -14.69 -6.55 40.04
C ASP A 677 -13.62 -6.11 41.05
N ALA A 678 -12.37 -5.97 40.59
CA ALA A 678 -11.25 -5.42 41.35
C ALA A 678 -10.26 -4.74 40.40
N PRO A 679 -9.60 -3.65 40.84
CA PRO A 679 -8.64 -2.95 40.00
C PRO A 679 -7.40 -3.80 39.70
N VAL A 680 -6.88 -3.67 38.49
CA VAL A 680 -5.62 -4.29 38.05
C VAL A 680 -4.52 -3.24 38.07
N VAL A 681 -3.44 -3.49 38.81
CA VAL A 681 -2.30 -2.57 38.83
C VAL A 681 -1.36 -2.88 37.67
N VAL A 682 -1.10 -1.88 36.83
CA VAL A 682 -0.12 -1.95 35.73
C VAL A 682 1.06 -1.05 36.10
N ALA A 683 2.27 -1.60 36.03
CA ALA A 683 3.49 -0.89 36.38
C ALA A 683 4.49 -0.84 35.23
N GLN A 684 5.18 0.29 35.12
CA GLN A 684 6.39 0.47 34.34
C GLN A 684 7.59 0.19 35.25
N VAL A 685 8.43 -0.77 34.88
CA VAL A 685 9.58 -1.23 35.66
C VAL A 685 10.87 -0.93 34.91
N GLY A 686 11.75 -0.17 35.55
CA GLY A 686 13.08 0.18 35.05
C GLY A 686 14.16 -0.68 35.67
N TYR A 687 15.29 -0.79 34.98
CA TYR A 687 16.48 -1.50 35.44
C TYR A 687 17.71 -0.58 35.39
N PRO A 688 18.51 -0.50 36.46
CA PRO A 688 19.75 0.26 36.44
C PRO A 688 20.70 -0.18 35.31
N GLY A 689 21.29 0.79 34.61
CA GLY A 689 22.22 0.55 33.50
C GLY A 689 21.56 0.17 32.17
N THR A 690 20.23 0.27 32.07
CA THR A 690 19.49 0.02 30.83
C THR A 690 18.84 1.28 30.28
N VAL A 691 18.70 1.35 28.96
CA VAL A 691 17.85 2.30 28.26
C VAL A 691 16.52 1.61 27.97
N GLY A 692 15.41 2.23 28.39
CA GLY A 692 14.07 1.68 28.28
C GLY A 692 13.55 1.05 29.58
N SER A 693 12.42 0.36 29.48
CA SER A 693 11.67 -0.19 30.63
C SER A 693 10.70 -1.28 30.17
N LEU A 694 10.15 -2.03 31.12
CA LEU A 694 9.12 -3.04 30.86
C LEU A 694 7.78 -2.61 31.45
N PHE A 695 6.70 -2.85 30.72
CA PHE A 695 5.34 -2.73 31.24
C PHE A 695 4.80 -4.11 31.59
N GLY A 696 4.02 -4.21 32.66
CA GLY A 696 3.39 -5.47 33.07
C GLY A 696 2.47 -5.30 34.27
N VAL A 697 1.76 -6.37 34.61
CA VAL A 697 0.85 -6.38 35.77
C VAL A 697 1.66 -6.52 37.06
N LEU A 698 1.41 -5.66 38.03
CA LEU A 698 2.00 -5.74 39.37
C LEU A 698 1.06 -6.50 40.31
N GLU A 699 1.41 -7.73 40.65
CA GLU A 699 0.67 -8.55 41.59
C GLU A 699 0.90 -8.08 43.03
N LEU A 700 -0.17 -7.57 43.65
CA LEU A 700 -0.18 -7.14 45.06
C LEU A 700 -0.87 -8.19 45.93
N ARG A 701 -0.25 -8.53 47.06
CA ARG A 701 -0.90 -9.32 48.11
C ARG A 701 -1.84 -8.44 48.92
N LYS A 702 -2.80 -9.06 49.62
CA LYS A 702 -3.73 -8.36 50.51
C LYS A 702 -2.98 -7.45 51.50
N GLY A 703 -3.29 -6.16 51.47
CA GLY A 703 -2.64 -5.13 52.30
C GLY A 703 -1.37 -4.51 51.72
N GLN A 704 -0.89 -4.95 50.56
CA GLN A 704 0.19 -4.27 49.83
C GLN A 704 -0.37 -3.14 48.96
N ALA A 705 0.40 -2.06 48.83
CA ALA A 705 0.12 -0.96 47.91
C ALA A 705 1.29 -0.79 46.93
N ALA A 706 1.00 -0.44 45.68
CA ALA A 706 2.02 -0.08 44.71
C ALA A 706 2.65 1.28 45.08
N GLN A 707 3.96 1.39 44.91
CA GLN A 707 4.71 2.62 45.20
C GLN A 707 5.83 2.80 44.17
N VAL A 708 6.02 4.03 43.69
CA VAL A 708 7.19 4.39 42.87
C VAL A 708 8.45 4.19 43.70
N GLY A 709 9.50 3.64 43.08
CA GLY A 709 10.74 3.29 43.77
C GLY A 709 10.72 1.91 44.46
N ALA A 710 9.57 1.23 44.51
CA ALA A 710 9.50 -0.09 45.11
C ALA A 710 10.29 -1.13 44.30
N ALA A 711 11.07 -1.96 44.98
CA ALA A 711 11.82 -3.04 44.37
C ALA A 711 10.88 -4.20 43.98
N VAL A 712 11.02 -4.68 42.75
CA VAL A 712 10.20 -5.75 42.19
C VAL A 712 11.03 -6.92 41.71
N GLU A 713 10.38 -8.07 41.55
CA GLU A 713 10.91 -9.23 40.86
C GLU A 713 9.97 -9.62 39.72
N LEU A 714 10.56 -9.99 38.58
CA LEU A 714 9.83 -10.51 37.42
C LEU A 714 9.31 -11.92 37.75
N VAL A 715 8.02 -12.14 37.52
CA VAL A 715 7.36 -13.43 37.77
C VAL A 715 7.51 -14.32 36.54
N PRO A 716 8.12 -15.52 36.66
CA PRO A 716 8.22 -16.46 35.55
C PRO A 716 6.83 -16.95 35.11
N THR A 717 6.59 -16.95 33.80
CA THR A 717 5.30 -17.39 33.21
C THR A 717 5.37 -18.81 32.63
N GLY A 718 6.54 -19.44 32.68
CA GLY A 718 6.77 -20.81 32.22
C GLY A 718 6.85 -20.89 30.70
N LYS A 719 5.86 -21.51 30.06
CA LYS A 719 5.79 -21.65 28.59
C LYS A 719 5.03 -20.52 27.90
N LYS A 720 4.39 -19.63 28.66
CA LYS A 720 3.62 -18.50 28.12
C LYS A 720 4.56 -17.36 27.73
N VAL A 721 4.51 -16.95 26.47
CA VAL A 721 5.40 -15.95 25.85
C VAL A 721 4.57 -14.83 25.27
N GLY A 722 4.95 -13.57 25.51
CA GLY A 722 4.22 -12.40 25.01
C GLY A 722 4.20 -11.25 26.02
N PRO A 723 4.04 -10.00 25.56
CA PRO A 723 4.00 -8.82 26.43
C PRO A 723 2.85 -8.85 27.44
N GLU A 724 1.72 -9.47 27.09
CA GLU A 724 0.54 -9.65 27.94
C GLU A 724 0.76 -10.59 29.15
N HIS A 725 1.88 -11.30 29.17
CA HIS A 725 2.24 -12.22 30.25
C HIS A 725 3.25 -11.60 31.22
N VAL A 726 3.77 -10.40 30.96
CA VAL A 726 4.74 -9.76 31.85
C VAL A 726 4.08 -9.41 33.17
N LYS A 727 4.60 -10.01 34.25
CA LYS A 727 4.09 -9.84 35.61
C LYS A 727 5.22 -9.55 36.57
N PHE A 728 4.95 -8.68 37.53
CA PHE A 728 5.87 -8.31 38.59
C PHE A 728 5.23 -8.59 39.94
N ARG A 729 6.05 -8.76 40.97
CA ARG A 729 5.61 -8.73 42.37
C ARG A 729 6.59 -7.92 43.19
N LEU A 730 6.08 -7.29 44.25
CA LEU A 730 6.93 -6.57 45.20
C LEU A 730 7.87 -7.54 45.90
N LYS A 731 9.15 -7.16 46.02
CA LYS A 731 10.09 -7.91 46.84
C LYS A 731 9.70 -7.83 48.32
N ALA A 732 9.81 -8.96 49.01
CA ALA A 732 9.69 -8.96 50.46
C ALA A 732 10.80 -8.04 51.04
N ALA A 733 10.42 -7.11 51.92
CA ALA A 733 11.41 -6.35 52.69
C ALA A 733 12.32 -7.37 53.38
N ARG A 734 13.63 -7.32 53.11
CA ARG A 734 14.60 -8.09 53.89
C ARG A 734 14.37 -7.65 55.35
N ARG A 735 13.88 -8.57 56.20
CA ARG A 735 13.95 -8.39 57.64
C ARG A 735 15.43 -8.12 57.94
N LYS A 736 15.73 -6.89 58.32
CA LYS A 736 17.06 -6.50 58.78
C LYS A 736 17.42 -7.29 60.02
#